data_AF-A0A1U7V8F9-F1
#
_entry.id   AF-A0A1U7V8F9-F1
#
_cell.length_a   1.000
_cell.length_b   1.000
_cell.length_c   1.000
_cell.angle_alpha   90.00
_cell.angle_beta   90.00
_cell.angle_gamma   90.00
#
_symmetry.space_group_name_H-M   'P 1'
#
loop_
_entity.id
_entity.type
_entity.pdbx_description
1 polymer ?
#
loop_
_entity_poly.entity_id
_entity_poly.type
_entity_poly.pdbx_seq_one_letter_code
_entity_poly.pdbx_strand_id
1 'polypeptide(L)'
;MDDTKLLVFLLCFIAQFCLSISASDQVNSFQSVPDLEKSMYMAIDGYPCVRLLNLSGEIGCSNPGRANIVAPVARFKTANKLAEPSALVVSIDQFEELFGRLSNDAEFSRHVVGVLVESGSQLQNGLKGFSPDKKFPQAEFAPYRSGSFEWNPIGSGLMWKAYNFPVFLLSNSSTSALQEIALRNEKRKKSYTVDVADFNLVMQTTKSGTRDSESCLREQTCLPLGGYSVWSALPPMAISSSEKAKPVILVVASMDAASFFRDKSIGADSPISGLISLLTVVDALSRVDGLKDLDKQLVFAVFTGEAWGYLGSRRFLLELDQHSDAVSGLDLALIETVLEIGSVGKGFAQDDKTFFAHSTSETATNGTLSAIQDALGSLRTQSIKISRASKSNPGLPPSSLMSFLKKNPKTSGVVLEDFDTAFTNKFYHSHLDDLPVNINSSAIVAAASVVARSLYILASNKKEIKTSALNTININASLVEELLGCLLSCEPGLSCELVNRYIAPSTSCPSHYVGVVLGEPSSQPYPGNVGDVPRFVWNFLADKTAIPSKNLSSTCPKGCSGKGEMCVKAETDGKGVCVISTTRYIPAYSTRLKYESDTWEVLPHNSSDIMGEADPVWTESNWETIKLRVYTVQDTRFDTWILLLGIAVTVLSYIITVMAKAFITKALKRD
;
A
#
# COMPACT_ATOMS: atom_id res chain seq x y z
N MET A 1 1.26 -61.41 -54.62
CA MET A 1 0.48 -61.29 -53.37
C MET A 1 -0.44 -60.10 -53.62
N ASP A 2 -1.73 -60.34 -53.85
CA ASP A 2 -2.65 -59.37 -54.46
C ASP A 2 -2.65 -58.01 -53.77
N ASP A 3 -2.52 -56.93 -54.55
CA ASP A 3 -2.63 -55.53 -54.10
C ASP A 3 -3.94 -55.26 -53.35
N THR A 4 -5.00 -56.00 -53.69
CA THR A 4 -6.30 -55.96 -53.03
C THR A 4 -6.25 -56.48 -51.58
N LYS A 5 -5.37 -57.45 -51.28
CA LYS A 5 -5.21 -57.98 -49.92
C LYS A 5 -4.42 -57.03 -49.04
N LEU A 6 -3.45 -56.29 -49.60
CA LEU A 6 -2.70 -55.27 -48.87
C LEU A 6 -3.59 -54.07 -48.50
N LEU A 7 -4.46 -53.64 -49.42
CA LEU A 7 -5.41 -52.55 -49.19
C LEU A 7 -6.45 -52.90 -48.10
N VAL A 8 -6.99 -54.12 -48.15
CA VAL A 8 -7.93 -54.62 -47.13
C VAL A 8 -7.24 -54.76 -45.77
N PHE A 9 -5.99 -55.21 -45.74
CA PHE A 9 -5.22 -55.30 -44.50
C PHE A 9 -4.95 -53.90 -43.90
N LEU A 10 -4.64 -52.91 -44.72
CA LEU A 10 -4.43 -51.52 -44.28
C LEU A 10 -5.71 -50.88 -43.76
N LEU A 11 -6.85 -51.11 -44.43
CA LEU A 11 -8.17 -50.64 -44.00
C LEU A 11 -8.62 -51.30 -42.69
N CYS A 12 -8.36 -52.60 -42.51
CA CYS A 12 -8.62 -53.30 -41.26
C CYS A 12 -7.72 -52.81 -40.11
N PHE A 13 -6.45 -52.49 -40.39
CA PHE A 13 -5.54 -51.93 -39.39
C PHE A 13 -5.97 -50.53 -38.94
N ILE A 14 -6.41 -49.68 -39.87
CA ILE A 14 -6.94 -48.34 -39.57
C ILE A 14 -8.27 -48.44 -38.80
N ALA A 15 -9.16 -49.37 -39.18
CA ALA A 15 -10.42 -49.61 -38.47
C ALA A 15 -10.21 -50.11 -37.04
N GLN A 16 -9.22 -50.99 -36.80
CA GLN A 16 -8.85 -51.45 -35.46
C GLN A 16 -8.22 -50.33 -34.61
N PHE A 17 -7.47 -49.41 -35.23
CA PHE A 17 -6.93 -48.23 -34.55
C PHE A 17 -8.03 -47.24 -34.16
N CYS A 18 -9.04 -47.03 -35.02
CA CYS A 18 -10.20 -46.18 -34.73
C CYS A 18 -11.13 -46.76 -33.65
N LEU A 19 -11.28 -48.10 -33.57
CA LEU A 19 -12.13 -48.76 -32.57
C LEU A 19 -11.48 -48.80 -31.17
N SER A 20 -10.15 -48.68 -31.09
CA SER A 20 -9.39 -48.73 -29.82
C SER A 20 -9.38 -47.39 -29.07
N ILE A 21 -9.84 -46.30 -29.69
CA ILE A 21 -10.00 -44.97 -29.06
C ILE A 21 -11.47 -44.79 -28.68
N SER A 22 -12.01 -45.73 -27.91
CA SER A 22 -13.27 -45.54 -27.20
C SER A 22 -12.94 -45.25 -25.74
N ALA A 23 -12.34 -44.08 -25.50
CA ALA A 23 -12.13 -43.57 -24.14
C ALA A 23 -13.49 -43.11 -23.60
N SER A 24 -14.16 -44.03 -22.91
CA SER A 24 -15.25 -43.75 -22.00
C SER A 24 -14.68 -43.08 -20.74
N ASP A 25 -14.79 -41.76 -20.67
CA ASP A 25 -15.08 -41.00 -19.45
C ASP A 25 -15.52 -39.60 -19.88
N GLN A 26 -16.54 -39.05 -19.19
CA GLN A 26 -17.24 -37.80 -19.49
C GLN A 26 -16.39 -36.76 -20.26
N VAL A 27 -16.58 -36.70 -21.58
CA VAL A 27 -16.14 -35.56 -22.37
C VAL A 27 -17.07 -34.42 -22.01
N ASN A 28 -16.67 -33.61 -21.02
CA ASN A 28 -17.16 -32.24 -20.93
C ASN A 28 -16.86 -31.61 -22.29
N SER A 29 -17.86 -31.48 -23.15
CA SER A 29 -17.66 -30.87 -24.46
C SER A 29 -17.22 -29.44 -24.19
N PHE A 30 -15.96 -29.11 -24.47
CA PHE A 30 -15.49 -27.74 -24.41
C PHE A 30 -16.27 -26.94 -25.47
N GLN A 31 -17.17 -26.07 -25.03
CA GLN A 31 -18.06 -25.33 -25.94
C GLN A 31 -17.35 -24.09 -26.51
N SER A 32 -16.27 -23.65 -25.88
CA SER A 32 -15.53 -22.46 -26.25
C SER A 32 -14.04 -22.53 -25.88
N VAL A 33 -13.23 -21.65 -26.47
CA VAL A 33 -11.80 -21.48 -26.12
C VAL A 33 -11.61 -21.13 -24.63
N PRO A 34 -12.42 -20.22 -24.02
CA PRO A 34 -12.37 -19.98 -22.57
C PRO A 34 -12.61 -21.21 -21.70
N ASP A 35 -13.47 -22.15 -22.12
CA ASP A 35 -13.72 -23.37 -21.35
C ASP A 35 -12.50 -24.29 -21.36
N LEU A 36 -11.82 -24.38 -22.51
CA LEU A 36 -10.56 -25.09 -22.63
C LEU A 36 -9.49 -24.41 -21.76
N GLU A 37 -9.36 -23.09 -21.81
CA GLU A 37 -8.40 -22.33 -21.01
C GLU A 37 -8.61 -22.57 -19.52
N LYS A 38 -9.86 -22.49 -19.02
CA LYS A 38 -10.19 -22.77 -17.62
C LYS A 38 -9.88 -24.21 -17.19
N SER A 39 -9.94 -25.17 -18.11
CA SER A 39 -9.58 -26.56 -17.82
C SER A 39 -8.07 -26.80 -17.76
N MET A 40 -7.28 -25.99 -18.48
CA MET A 40 -5.83 -26.14 -18.59
C MET A 40 -5.08 -25.30 -17.55
N TYR A 41 -5.58 -24.10 -17.25
CA TYR A 41 -4.90 -23.12 -16.42
C TYR A 41 -5.68 -22.86 -15.13
N MET A 42 -5.01 -23.03 -14.01
CA MET A 42 -5.48 -22.63 -12.70
C MET A 42 -4.98 -21.21 -12.41
N ALA A 43 -5.88 -20.24 -12.31
CA ALA A 43 -5.53 -18.91 -11.82
C ALA A 43 -5.18 -19.00 -10.32
N ILE A 44 -4.11 -18.32 -9.91
CA ILE A 44 -3.68 -18.27 -8.52
C ILE A 44 -3.77 -16.82 -8.05
N ASP A 45 -4.61 -16.59 -7.05
CA ASP A 45 -4.75 -15.29 -6.42
C ASP A 45 -3.56 -15.01 -5.51
N GLY A 46 -2.99 -13.81 -5.63
CA GLY A 46 -1.89 -13.36 -4.78
C GLY A 46 -1.54 -11.89 -5.02
N TYR A 47 -0.73 -11.36 -4.11
CA TYR A 47 -0.32 -9.96 -4.06
C TYR A 47 1.16 -9.86 -4.45
N PRO A 48 1.50 -9.11 -5.50
CA PRO A 48 2.86 -9.05 -6.02
C PRO A 48 3.76 -8.10 -5.21
N CYS A 49 5.03 -8.45 -5.14
CA CYS A 49 6.11 -7.47 -4.97
C CYS A 49 6.35 -6.77 -6.32
N VAL A 50 6.44 -5.43 -6.32
CA VAL A 50 6.57 -4.62 -7.55
C VAL A 50 7.92 -3.93 -7.65
N ARG A 51 8.28 -3.47 -8.85
CA ARG A 51 9.53 -2.75 -9.12
C ARG A 51 9.36 -1.26 -8.89
N LEU A 52 10.14 -0.72 -7.95
CA LEU A 52 10.24 0.72 -7.70
C LEU A 52 11.66 1.19 -8.00
N LEU A 53 11.79 2.47 -8.35
CA LEU A 53 13.07 3.09 -8.68
C LEU A 53 13.26 4.36 -7.86
N ASN A 54 14.52 4.66 -7.59
CA ASN A 54 15.00 5.95 -7.11
C ASN A 54 16.14 6.41 -8.04
N LEU A 55 16.66 7.62 -7.83
CA LEU A 55 17.82 8.14 -8.57
C LEU A 55 19.06 7.25 -8.42
N SER A 56 19.18 6.52 -7.29
CA SER A 56 20.33 5.66 -7.00
C SER A 56 20.19 4.22 -7.53
N GLY A 57 19.02 3.84 -8.05
CA GLY A 57 18.80 2.48 -8.55
C GLY A 57 17.40 1.92 -8.27
N GLU A 58 17.32 0.60 -8.17
CA GLU A 58 16.07 -0.16 -8.16
C GLU A 58 15.85 -0.91 -6.85
N ILE A 59 14.59 -1.13 -6.47
CA ILE A 59 14.17 -2.02 -5.39
C ILE A 59 12.95 -2.85 -5.80
N GLY A 60 12.63 -3.88 -5.01
CA GLY A 60 11.47 -4.73 -5.25
C GLY A 60 11.67 -5.70 -6.41
N CYS A 61 10.58 -6.19 -7.01
CA CYS A 61 10.61 -7.41 -7.81
C CYS A 61 10.17 -7.18 -9.26
N SER A 62 10.82 -7.88 -10.19
CA SER A 62 10.39 -7.98 -11.59
C SER A 62 10.86 -9.29 -12.23
N ASN A 63 10.21 -9.71 -13.31
CA ASN A 63 10.72 -10.80 -14.14
C ASN A 63 12.08 -10.42 -14.77
N PRO A 64 13.03 -11.37 -14.94
CA PRO A 64 14.26 -11.13 -15.66
C PRO A 64 13.95 -11.00 -17.15
N GLY A 65 13.92 -9.77 -17.64
CA GLY A 65 13.75 -9.45 -19.06
C GLY A 65 12.30 -9.25 -19.49
N ARG A 66 11.98 -9.71 -20.70
CA ARG A 66 10.73 -9.36 -21.42
C ARG A 66 9.68 -10.46 -21.45
N ALA A 67 10.03 -11.67 -21.03
CA ALA A 67 9.16 -12.84 -21.11
C ALA A 67 8.60 -13.23 -19.74
N ASN A 68 7.50 -13.97 -19.76
CA ASN A 68 7.01 -14.64 -18.58
C ASN A 68 8.03 -15.66 -18.08
N ILE A 69 8.04 -15.90 -16.77
CA ILE A 69 8.83 -16.97 -16.18
C ILE A 69 7.92 -18.16 -15.96
N VAL A 70 8.35 -19.32 -16.45
CA VAL A 70 7.65 -20.59 -16.20
C VAL A 70 8.63 -21.52 -15.49
N ALA A 71 8.23 -22.04 -14.33
CA ALA A 71 9.10 -22.93 -13.55
C ALA A 71 8.32 -23.97 -12.73
N PRO A 72 8.88 -25.19 -12.57
CA PRO A 72 8.36 -26.19 -11.65
C PRO A 72 8.14 -25.65 -10.24
N VAL A 73 6.99 -25.96 -9.66
CA VAL A 73 6.67 -25.59 -8.28
C VAL A 73 7.35 -26.57 -7.31
N ALA A 74 8.13 -26.04 -6.37
CA ALA A 74 8.82 -26.82 -5.34
C ALA A 74 8.65 -26.18 -3.97
N ARG A 75 8.64 -26.98 -2.90
CA ARG A 75 8.60 -26.47 -1.53
C ARG A 75 10.00 -26.11 -1.04
N PHE A 76 10.15 -24.95 -0.41
CA PHE A 76 11.39 -24.58 0.24
C PHE A 76 11.68 -25.50 1.45
N LYS A 77 12.92 -25.98 1.53
CA LYS A 77 13.50 -26.64 2.70
C LYS A 77 14.94 -26.13 2.81
N THR A 78 15.42 -25.83 4.01
CA THR A 78 16.76 -25.26 4.24
C THR A 78 17.87 -26.08 3.57
N ALA A 79 17.74 -27.41 3.57
CA ALA A 79 18.71 -28.33 2.96
C ALA A 79 18.57 -28.52 1.44
N ASN A 80 17.63 -27.84 0.77
CA ASN A 80 17.39 -28.03 -0.67
C ASN A 80 18.65 -27.69 -1.49
N LYS A 81 19.10 -28.63 -2.32
CA LYS A 81 19.97 -28.34 -3.46
C LYS A 81 19.10 -28.35 -4.71
N LEU A 82 18.94 -27.19 -5.34
CA LEU A 82 18.18 -27.06 -6.57
C LEU A 82 19.13 -27.35 -7.73
N ALA A 83 18.75 -28.29 -8.60
CA ALA A 83 19.50 -28.63 -9.81
C ALA A 83 18.89 -27.97 -11.08
N GLU A 84 17.65 -27.50 -10.97
CA GLU A 84 16.88 -26.92 -12.08
C GLU A 84 16.17 -25.64 -11.60
N PRO A 85 15.90 -24.68 -12.49
CA PRO A 85 15.10 -23.50 -12.19
C PRO A 85 13.76 -23.87 -11.54
N SER A 86 13.44 -23.28 -10.40
CA SER A 86 12.25 -23.65 -9.60
C SER A 86 11.54 -22.41 -9.05
N ALA A 87 10.21 -22.52 -8.93
CA ALA A 87 9.36 -21.60 -8.18
C ALA A 87 9.18 -22.13 -6.75
N LEU A 88 9.66 -21.39 -5.75
CA LEU A 88 9.69 -21.87 -4.36
C LEU A 88 8.46 -21.43 -3.57
N VAL A 89 7.71 -22.40 -3.06
CA VAL A 89 6.67 -22.17 -2.04
C VAL A 89 7.34 -22.12 -0.66
N VAL A 90 7.19 -21.00 0.05
CA VAL A 90 7.86 -20.73 1.32
C VAL A 90 6.86 -20.28 2.38
N SER A 91 6.97 -20.84 3.58
CA SER A 91 6.19 -20.37 4.73
C SER A 91 6.75 -19.06 5.27
N ILE A 92 5.90 -18.24 5.87
CA ILE A 92 6.28 -16.89 6.32
C ILE A 92 7.39 -16.89 7.38
N ASP A 93 7.46 -17.91 8.24
CA ASP A 93 8.51 -18.08 9.26
C ASP A 93 9.90 -18.36 8.65
N GLN A 94 9.95 -18.90 7.44
CA GLN A 94 11.18 -19.20 6.71
C GLN A 94 11.53 -18.13 5.67
N PHE A 95 10.73 -17.05 5.58
CA PHE A 95 10.90 -16.03 4.56
C PHE A 95 12.27 -15.34 4.68
N GLU A 96 12.64 -14.84 5.86
CA GLU A 96 13.95 -14.21 6.07
C GLU A 96 15.12 -15.19 5.86
N GLU A 97 14.95 -16.45 6.25
CA GLU A 97 15.94 -17.51 6.04
C GLU A 97 16.19 -17.76 4.55
N LEU A 98 15.12 -17.83 3.73
CA LEU A 98 15.23 -17.97 2.28
C LEU A 98 16.03 -16.82 1.67
N PHE A 99 15.69 -15.57 2.00
CA PHE A 99 16.38 -14.41 1.43
C PHE A 99 17.81 -14.26 1.96
N GLY A 100 18.07 -14.65 3.21
CA GLY A 100 19.42 -14.78 3.74
C GLY A 100 20.24 -15.79 2.95
N ARG A 101 19.65 -16.94 2.59
CA ARG A 101 20.32 -17.94 1.76
C ARG A 101 20.53 -17.47 0.32
N LEU A 102 19.53 -16.85 -0.30
CA LEU A 102 19.65 -16.27 -1.65
C LEU A 102 20.79 -15.25 -1.74
N SER A 103 21.04 -14.51 -0.67
CA SER A 103 22.15 -13.53 -0.61
C SER A 103 23.53 -14.17 -0.46
N ASN A 104 23.62 -15.37 0.14
CA ASN A 104 24.89 -16.00 0.52
C ASN A 104 25.29 -17.20 -0.36
N ASP A 105 24.32 -17.83 -1.05
CA ASP A 105 24.49 -19.04 -1.86
C ASP A 105 24.12 -18.72 -3.32
N ALA A 106 25.13 -18.32 -4.10
CA ALA A 106 24.95 -17.92 -5.50
C ALA A 106 24.56 -19.10 -6.41
N GLU A 107 24.95 -20.33 -6.07
CA GLU A 107 24.56 -21.53 -6.83
C GLU A 107 23.06 -21.79 -6.65
N PHE A 108 22.58 -21.74 -5.41
CA PHE A 108 21.16 -21.86 -5.11
C PHE A 108 20.36 -20.71 -5.74
N SER A 109 20.83 -19.47 -5.59
CA SER A 109 20.15 -18.28 -6.11
C SER A 109 19.89 -18.34 -7.62
N ARG A 110 20.83 -18.87 -8.41
CA ARG A 110 20.68 -19.02 -9.87
C ARG A 110 19.53 -19.94 -10.30
N HIS A 111 19.11 -20.84 -9.42
CA HIS A 111 18.02 -21.77 -9.68
C HIS A 111 16.67 -21.30 -9.10
N VAL A 112 16.63 -20.18 -8.38
CA VAL A 112 15.38 -19.62 -7.89
C VAL A 112 14.89 -18.56 -8.87
N VAL A 113 13.80 -18.87 -9.55
CA VAL A 113 13.22 -18.00 -10.59
C VAL A 113 11.86 -17.43 -10.21
N GLY A 114 11.33 -17.79 -9.04
CA GLY A 114 10.13 -17.20 -8.46
C GLY A 114 9.93 -17.66 -7.03
N VAL A 115 9.26 -16.84 -6.21
CA VAL A 115 8.95 -17.15 -4.82
C VAL A 115 7.45 -16.94 -4.55
N LEU A 116 6.84 -17.91 -3.90
CA LEU A 116 5.42 -17.97 -3.57
C LEU A 116 5.30 -18.08 -2.05
N VAL A 117 4.91 -17.00 -1.40
CA VAL A 117 4.86 -16.91 0.07
C VAL A 117 3.49 -17.32 0.55
N GLU A 118 3.44 -18.30 1.44
CA GLU A 118 2.22 -18.82 2.03
C GLU A 118 1.55 -17.78 2.94
N SER A 119 0.22 -17.75 2.95
CA SER A 119 -0.60 -16.98 3.89
C SER A 119 -1.37 -17.89 4.84
N GLY A 120 -1.62 -17.43 6.07
CA GLY A 120 -2.52 -18.14 7.00
C GLY A 120 -2.43 -17.68 8.45
N SER A 121 -3.56 -17.66 9.15
CA SER A 121 -3.68 -17.20 10.54
C SER A 121 -3.00 -18.12 11.56
N GLN A 122 -2.92 -19.44 11.30
CA GLN A 122 -2.19 -20.37 12.17
C GLN A 122 -0.68 -20.12 12.16
N LEU A 123 -0.14 -19.57 11.07
CA LEU A 123 1.28 -19.22 10.95
C LEU A 123 1.60 -17.95 11.74
N GLN A 124 0.64 -17.03 11.90
CA GLN A 124 0.84 -15.75 12.59
C GLN A 124 1.01 -15.88 14.11
N ASN A 125 0.32 -16.84 14.75
CA ASN A 125 0.35 -17.02 16.20
C ASN A 125 1.72 -17.53 16.75
N GLY A 126 2.60 -18.02 15.87
CA GLY A 126 3.94 -18.50 16.23
C GLY A 126 5.08 -17.54 15.89
N LEU A 127 4.80 -16.41 15.21
CA LEU A 127 5.83 -15.48 14.77
C LEU A 127 6.31 -14.58 15.92
N LYS A 128 7.64 -14.41 16.01
CA LYS A 128 8.25 -13.46 16.97
C LYS A 128 8.13 -11.99 16.52
N GLY A 129 7.80 -11.76 15.25
CA GLY A 129 7.79 -10.46 14.57
C GLY A 129 8.40 -10.58 13.17
N PHE A 130 8.03 -9.69 12.27
CA PHE A 130 8.59 -9.59 10.92
C PHE A 130 8.41 -8.18 10.37
N SER A 131 9.51 -7.47 10.12
CA SER A 131 9.52 -6.17 9.48
C SER A 131 10.49 -6.19 8.29
N PRO A 132 10.01 -6.02 7.04
CA PRO A 132 10.87 -5.98 5.86
C PRO A 132 11.62 -4.65 5.71
N ASP A 133 11.31 -3.66 6.54
CA ASP A 133 11.97 -2.34 6.55
C ASP A 133 13.34 -2.39 7.26
N LYS A 134 14.11 -1.30 7.20
CA LYS A 134 15.39 -1.10 7.88
C LYS A 134 15.19 -1.00 9.38
N LYS A 135 16.30 -1.20 10.09
CA LYS A 135 16.35 -1.05 11.55
C LYS A 135 16.15 0.37 12.07
N PHE A 136 16.54 1.34 11.26
CA PHE A 136 16.19 2.74 11.45
C PHE A 136 15.56 3.20 10.13
N PRO A 137 14.22 3.14 10.01
CA PRO A 137 13.52 3.64 8.83
C PRO A 137 13.83 5.12 8.63
N GLN A 138 14.11 5.52 7.38
CA GLN A 138 14.22 6.93 7.01
C GLN A 138 15.29 7.74 7.78
N ALA A 139 16.35 7.07 8.26
CA ALA A 139 17.39 7.67 9.09
C ALA A 139 18.10 8.88 8.44
N GLU A 140 18.18 8.93 7.12
CA GLU A 140 18.75 10.02 6.32
C GLU A 140 18.01 11.36 6.47
N PHE A 141 16.77 11.33 6.95
CA PHE A 141 15.94 12.52 7.18
C PHE A 141 15.98 13.00 8.63
N ALA A 142 16.55 12.21 9.54
CA ALA A 142 16.61 12.58 10.95
C ALA A 142 17.36 13.91 11.13
N PRO A 143 16.83 14.87 11.93
CA PRO A 143 17.50 16.14 12.19
C PRO A 143 18.67 16.02 13.18
N TYR A 144 19.05 14.79 13.54
CA TYR A 144 20.07 14.44 14.51
C TYR A 144 20.92 13.27 13.98
N ARG A 145 22.07 13.00 14.61
CA ARG A 145 22.93 11.88 14.21
C ARG A 145 22.29 10.56 14.62
N SER A 146 21.91 9.75 13.64
CA SER A 146 21.26 8.45 13.85
C SER A 146 22.13 7.43 14.60
N GLY A 147 23.45 7.48 14.39
CA GLY A 147 24.39 6.55 15.03
C GLY A 147 24.07 5.08 14.72
N SER A 148 24.19 4.21 15.71
CA SER A 148 23.81 2.79 15.63
C SER A 148 22.46 2.51 16.29
N PHE A 149 21.60 3.53 16.44
CA PHE A 149 20.31 3.37 17.11
C PHE A 149 19.32 2.62 16.20
N GLU A 150 18.49 1.78 16.80
CA GLU A 150 17.54 0.91 16.08
C GLU A 150 16.12 1.14 16.63
N TRP A 151 15.36 2.05 16.01
CA TRP A 151 13.94 2.23 16.34
C TRP A 151 13.11 0.97 16.02
N ASN A 152 13.53 0.22 15.01
CA ASN A 152 12.93 -1.04 14.55
C ASN A 152 13.94 -2.21 14.65
N PRO A 153 14.24 -2.75 15.84
CA PRO A 153 15.30 -3.75 16.00
C PRO A 153 15.14 -5.03 15.16
N ILE A 154 13.89 -5.37 14.79
CA ILE A 154 13.54 -6.52 13.97
C ILE A 154 13.55 -6.24 12.46
N GLY A 155 13.91 -5.02 12.04
CA GLY A 155 13.96 -4.64 10.64
C GLY A 155 15.04 -5.40 9.86
N SER A 156 14.62 -6.15 8.85
CA SER A 156 15.51 -6.96 7.99
C SER A 156 16.07 -6.21 6.79
N GLY A 157 15.44 -5.10 6.40
CA GLY A 157 15.80 -4.31 5.21
C GLY A 157 15.54 -5.01 3.88
N LEU A 158 14.75 -6.10 3.87
CA LEU A 158 14.47 -6.90 2.68
C LEU A 158 13.72 -6.14 1.58
N MET A 159 12.82 -5.22 1.91
CA MET A 159 12.05 -4.48 0.89
C MET A 159 12.90 -3.45 0.13
N TRP A 160 14.08 -3.09 0.63
CA TRP A 160 14.98 -2.10 0.03
C TRP A 160 16.02 -2.70 -0.91
N LYS A 161 15.84 -3.95 -1.34
CA LYS A 161 16.73 -4.65 -2.26
C LYS A 161 16.02 -4.91 -3.60
N ALA A 162 16.80 -4.96 -4.68
CA ALA A 162 16.30 -5.36 -6.00
C ALA A 162 16.32 -6.89 -6.13
N TYR A 163 15.20 -7.45 -6.60
CA TYR A 163 15.05 -8.86 -6.94
C TYR A 163 14.65 -8.99 -8.42
N ASN A 164 15.42 -9.80 -9.15
CA ASN A 164 15.21 -10.08 -10.57
C ASN A 164 14.42 -11.38 -10.79
N PHE A 165 13.48 -11.63 -9.89
CA PHE A 165 12.49 -12.70 -9.98
C PHE A 165 11.20 -12.24 -9.27
N PRO A 166 10.04 -12.75 -9.69
CA PRO A 166 8.74 -12.45 -9.09
C PRO A 166 8.62 -13.06 -7.70
N VAL A 167 7.97 -12.31 -6.81
CA VAL A 167 7.62 -12.76 -5.46
C VAL A 167 6.15 -12.40 -5.22
N PHE A 168 5.34 -13.38 -4.82
CA PHE A 168 3.91 -13.21 -4.58
C PHE A 168 3.55 -13.71 -3.19
N LEU A 169 2.76 -12.92 -2.45
CA LEU A 169 2.05 -13.39 -1.27
C LEU A 169 0.75 -14.05 -1.73
N LEU A 170 0.54 -15.30 -1.39
CA LEU A 170 -0.63 -16.06 -1.80
C LEU A 170 -1.87 -15.66 -0.98
N SER A 171 -3.05 -15.94 -1.52
CA SER A 171 -4.28 -16.01 -0.72
C SER A 171 -4.32 -17.34 0.07
N ASN A 172 -5.24 -17.46 1.02
CA ASN A 172 -5.38 -18.69 1.82
C ASN A 172 -5.77 -19.89 0.94
N SER A 173 -6.66 -19.70 -0.03
CA SER A 173 -7.06 -20.76 -0.98
C SER A 173 -5.91 -21.14 -1.92
N SER A 174 -5.21 -20.14 -2.47
CA SER A 174 -4.03 -20.33 -3.32
C SER A 174 -2.89 -21.05 -2.58
N THR A 175 -2.70 -20.76 -1.29
CA THR A 175 -1.71 -21.42 -0.43
C THR A 175 -1.94 -22.92 -0.38
N SER A 176 -3.17 -23.35 -0.07
CA SER A 176 -3.51 -24.78 -0.01
C SER A 176 -3.31 -25.47 -1.37
N ALA A 177 -3.74 -24.83 -2.46
CA ALA A 177 -3.57 -25.37 -3.81
C ALA A 177 -2.08 -25.56 -4.18
N LEU A 178 -1.24 -24.56 -3.93
CA LEU A 178 0.19 -24.63 -4.25
C LEU A 178 0.96 -25.59 -3.36
N GLN A 179 0.56 -25.78 -2.10
CA GLN A 179 1.12 -26.81 -1.24
C GLN A 179 0.87 -28.22 -1.80
N GLU A 180 -0.36 -28.51 -2.24
CA GLU A 180 -0.68 -29.79 -2.87
C GLU A 180 0.11 -30.00 -4.16
N ILE A 181 0.23 -28.96 -5.00
CA ILE A 181 0.98 -28.99 -6.25
C ILE A 181 2.47 -29.29 -5.99
N ALA A 182 3.08 -28.57 -5.04
CA ALA A 182 4.47 -28.81 -4.66
C ALA A 182 4.69 -30.26 -4.17
N LEU A 183 3.76 -30.81 -3.39
CA LEU A 183 3.81 -32.20 -2.93
C LEU A 183 3.63 -33.20 -4.08
N ARG A 184 2.74 -32.92 -5.05
CA ARG A 184 2.58 -33.76 -6.24
C ARG A 184 3.85 -33.79 -7.07
N ASN A 185 4.48 -32.64 -7.31
CA ASN A 185 5.75 -32.56 -8.03
C ASN A 185 6.86 -33.34 -7.32
N GLU A 186 6.94 -33.26 -5.99
CA GLU A 186 7.93 -34.03 -5.21
C GLU A 186 7.71 -35.55 -5.35
N LYS A 187 6.45 -36.02 -5.35
CA LYS A 187 6.11 -37.43 -5.57
C LYS A 187 6.35 -37.88 -7.02
N ARG A 188 6.25 -36.96 -7.98
CA ARG A 188 6.34 -37.20 -9.43
C ARG A 188 7.73 -36.98 -10.02
N LYS A 189 8.82 -36.99 -9.23
CA LYS A 189 10.22 -36.78 -9.69
C LYS A 189 10.72 -37.67 -10.86
N LYS A 190 9.93 -38.64 -11.34
CA LYS A 190 10.19 -39.48 -12.53
C LYS A 190 9.03 -39.52 -13.53
N SER A 191 8.07 -38.59 -13.43
CA SER A 191 6.92 -38.48 -14.32
C SER A 191 7.28 -37.73 -15.60
N TYR A 192 6.54 -37.98 -16.68
CA TYR A 192 6.62 -37.22 -17.93
C TYR A 192 5.89 -35.86 -17.86
N THR A 193 5.29 -35.54 -16.71
CA THR A 193 4.58 -34.29 -16.45
C THR A 193 5.04 -33.62 -15.17
N VAL A 194 5.04 -32.29 -15.20
CA VAL A 194 5.35 -31.43 -14.05
C VAL A 194 4.37 -30.25 -14.00
N ASP A 195 3.92 -29.90 -12.80
CA ASP A 195 3.09 -28.72 -12.60
C ASP A 195 4.00 -27.49 -12.45
N VAL A 196 3.80 -26.47 -13.29
CA VAL A 196 4.64 -25.26 -13.36
C VAL A 196 3.83 -24.02 -12.97
N ALA A 197 4.49 -23.07 -12.33
CA ALA A 197 3.97 -21.72 -12.14
C ALA A 197 4.44 -20.81 -13.27
N ASP A 198 3.52 -20.06 -13.86
CA ASP A 198 3.75 -19.04 -14.87
C ASP A 198 3.48 -17.65 -14.28
N PHE A 199 4.55 -16.88 -14.17
CA PHE A 199 4.57 -15.55 -13.63
C PHE A 199 4.60 -14.52 -14.75
N ASN A 200 3.54 -13.72 -14.84
CA ASN A 200 3.51 -12.50 -15.62
C ASN A 200 3.67 -11.29 -14.69
N LEU A 201 4.92 -10.93 -14.39
CA LEU A 201 5.32 -9.72 -13.65
C LEU A 201 6.35 -8.94 -14.48
N VAL A 202 6.03 -8.71 -15.76
CA VAL A 202 6.90 -7.97 -16.69
C VAL A 202 6.67 -6.47 -16.49
N MET A 203 7.70 -5.82 -15.96
CA MET A 203 7.72 -4.39 -15.66
C MET A 203 8.29 -3.60 -16.84
N GLN A 204 7.68 -2.48 -17.23
CA GLN A 204 8.11 -1.69 -18.40
C GLN A 204 9.55 -1.16 -18.24
N THR A 205 9.95 -0.78 -17.03
CA THR A 205 11.33 -0.37 -16.72
C THR A 205 12.35 -1.45 -17.04
N THR A 206 12.05 -2.71 -16.70
CA THR A 206 12.90 -3.86 -17.03
C THR A 206 12.91 -4.15 -18.53
N LYS A 207 11.78 -3.97 -19.22
CA LYS A 207 11.66 -4.18 -20.68
C LYS A 207 12.46 -3.15 -21.48
N SER A 208 12.42 -1.89 -21.05
CA SER A 208 13.09 -0.75 -21.69
C SER A 208 14.53 -0.54 -21.22
N GLY A 209 14.90 -1.10 -20.07
CA GLY A 209 16.26 -1.00 -19.52
C GLY A 209 16.54 0.29 -18.74
N THR A 210 15.51 1.01 -18.31
CA THR A 210 15.62 2.20 -17.44
C THR A 210 15.82 1.74 -16.00
N ARG A 211 16.92 2.14 -15.36
CA ARG A 211 17.34 1.61 -14.04
C ARG A 211 17.31 2.64 -12.90
N ASP A 212 16.82 3.83 -13.17
CA ASP A 212 16.70 4.92 -12.21
C ASP A 212 15.46 5.76 -12.55
N SER A 213 14.98 6.54 -11.59
CA SER A 213 13.77 7.35 -11.77
C SER A 213 13.89 8.41 -12.87
N GLU A 214 15.08 8.98 -13.09
CA GLU A 214 15.26 10.03 -14.09
C GLU A 214 15.16 9.46 -15.51
N SER A 215 15.89 8.38 -15.80
CA SER A 215 15.80 7.69 -17.09
C SER A 215 14.40 7.14 -17.34
N CYS A 216 13.75 6.64 -16.29
CA CYS A 216 12.42 6.07 -16.37
C CYS A 216 11.31 7.09 -16.66
N LEU A 217 11.34 8.26 -16.02
CA LEU A 217 10.38 9.34 -16.28
C LEU A 217 10.57 9.93 -17.68
N ARG A 218 11.83 10.10 -18.12
CA ARG A 218 12.17 10.56 -19.46
C ARG A 218 11.63 9.65 -20.57
N GLU A 219 11.73 8.33 -20.37
CA GLU A 219 11.22 7.31 -21.32
C GLU A 219 9.75 6.95 -21.08
N GLN A 220 9.08 7.60 -20.11
CA GLN A 220 7.67 7.36 -19.74
C GLN A 220 7.35 5.90 -19.38
N THR A 221 8.30 5.20 -18.76
CA THR A 221 8.16 3.79 -18.36
C THR A 221 7.71 3.60 -16.90
N CYS A 222 7.50 4.69 -16.16
CA CYS A 222 7.01 4.73 -14.79
C CYS A 222 6.24 6.02 -14.51
N LEU A 223 5.66 6.08 -13.32
CA LEU A 223 5.08 7.28 -12.74
C LEU A 223 5.69 7.58 -11.36
N PRO A 224 5.72 8.85 -10.92
CA PRO A 224 6.14 9.20 -9.57
C PRO A 224 5.27 8.55 -8.50
N LEU A 225 5.91 8.08 -7.42
CA LEU A 225 5.17 7.75 -6.20
C LEU A 225 4.57 9.00 -5.60
N GLY A 226 3.32 8.89 -5.18
CA GLY A 226 2.63 10.00 -4.58
C GLY A 226 1.12 9.87 -4.62
N GLY A 227 0.47 10.86 -4.02
CA GLY A 227 -0.98 10.93 -3.88
C GLY A 227 -1.41 12.30 -3.41
N TYR A 228 -2.42 12.35 -2.54
CA TYR A 228 -2.92 13.60 -1.97
C TYR A 228 -3.04 13.53 -0.46
N SER A 229 -2.35 14.44 0.22
CA SER A 229 -2.56 14.73 1.64
C SER A 229 -3.80 15.61 1.80
N VAL A 230 -4.34 15.67 3.01
CA VAL A 230 -5.55 16.44 3.32
C VAL A 230 -5.30 17.29 4.54
N TRP A 231 -5.73 18.55 4.54
CA TRP A 231 -5.78 19.34 5.76
C TRP A 231 -7.10 20.07 5.91
N SER A 232 -7.47 20.40 7.15
CA SER A 232 -8.62 21.24 7.47
C SER A 232 -8.39 22.01 8.77
N ALA A 233 -9.20 23.05 9.02
CA ALA A 233 -9.13 23.88 10.21
C ALA A 233 -10.46 23.87 10.97
N LEU A 234 -10.38 23.89 12.30
CA LEU A 234 -11.54 23.87 13.19
C LEU A 234 -11.44 25.03 14.21
N PRO A 235 -12.34 26.03 14.17
CA PRO A 235 -13.35 26.27 13.13
C PRO A 235 -12.71 26.63 11.77
N PRO A 236 -13.48 26.66 10.66
CA PRO A 236 -12.98 27.04 9.34
C PRO A 236 -12.35 28.43 9.35
N MET A 237 -11.18 28.57 8.74
CA MET A 237 -10.47 29.85 8.64
C MET A 237 -11.14 30.77 7.60
N ALA A 238 -11.22 32.07 7.91
CA ALA A 238 -11.73 33.05 6.98
C ALA A 238 -10.65 33.45 5.97
N ILE A 239 -10.86 33.15 4.69
CA ILE A 239 -9.92 33.47 3.59
C ILE A 239 -9.79 34.99 3.35
N SER A 240 -10.65 35.82 3.97
CA SER A 240 -10.69 37.27 3.72
C SER A 240 -11.17 38.15 4.88
N SER A 241 -10.99 37.76 6.15
CA SER A 241 -11.39 38.63 7.26
C SER A 241 -10.28 39.62 7.63
N SER A 242 -10.67 40.82 8.07
CA SER A 242 -9.79 41.81 8.70
C SER A 242 -9.42 41.43 10.15
N GLU A 243 -9.68 40.19 10.56
CA GLU A 243 -9.39 39.71 11.90
C GLU A 243 -7.91 39.35 12.01
N LYS A 244 -7.32 39.58 13.18
CA LYS A 244 -5.93 39.21 13.44
C LYS A 244 -5.77 37.71 13.31
N ALA A 245 -4.78 37.28 12.53
CA ALA A 245 -4.44 35.88 12.40
C ALA A 245 -4.07 35.29 13.76
N LYS A 246 -4.65 34.13 14.10
CA LYS A 246 -4.38 33.43 15.36
C LYS A 246 -3.15 32.53 15.19
N PRO A 247 -2.33 32.33 16.24
CA PRO A 247 -1.34 31.26 16.25
C PRO A 247 -2.00 29.90 16.00
N VAL A 248 -1.31 29.02 15.29
CA VAL A 248 -1.81 27.72 14.85
C VAL A 248 -1.19 26.60 15.68
N ILE A 249 -2.04 25.71 16.18
CA ILE A 249 -1.65 24.37 16.62
C ILE A 249 -1.94 23.41 15.46
N LEU A 250 -0.88 22.88 14.85
CA LEU A 250 -0.98 21.92 13.76
C LEU A 250 -0.95 20.50 14.34
N VAL A 251 -1.99 19.73 14.09
CA VAL A 251 -2.12 18.34 14.53
C VAL A 251 -1.99 17.44 13.31
N VAL A 252 -1.05 16.50 13.34
CA VAL A 252 -0.71 15.70 12.17
C VAL A 252 -0.79 14.20 12.45
N ALA A 253 -1.15 13.43 11.42
CA ALA A 253 -1.03 11.97 11.39
C ALA A 253 -0.73 11.54 9.95
N SER A 254 -0.14 10.36 9.77
CA SER A 254 0.05 9.76 8.44
C SER A 254 -1.08 8.78 8.11
N MET A 255 -1.35 8.61 6.81
CA MET A 255 -2.35 7.67 6.30
C MET A 255 -1.79 6.63 5.33
N ASP A 256 -0.48 6.64 5.08
CA ASP A 256 0.17 5.66 4.22
C ASP A 256 1.07 4.69 5.00
N ALA A 257 1.08 3.45 4.55
CA ALA A 257 1.97 2.40 5.00
C ALA A 257 2.74 1.83 3.81
N ALA A 258 3.78 1.05 4.11
CA ALA A 258 4.49 0.28 3.11
C ALA A 258 4.50 -1.20 3.47
N SER A 259 4.77 -2.06 2.50
CA SER A 259 5.11 -3.46 2.75
C SER A 259 5.91 -4.06 1.60
N PHE A 260 6.40 -5.29 1.77
CA PHE A 260 7.03 -6.05 0.70
C PHE A 260 6.05 -6.36 -0.46
N PHE A 261 4.74 -6.42 -0.17
CA PHE A 261 3.69 -6.73 -1.13
C PHE A 261 2.78 -5.53 -1.30
N ARG A 262 2.92 -4.81 -2.42
CA ARG A 262 2.32 -3.49 -2.68
C ARG A 262 0.88 -3.36 -2.18
N ASP A 263 0.03 -4.29 -2.59
CA ASP A 263 -1.42 -4.24 -2.36
C ASP A 263 -1.86 -4.81 -0.99
N LYS A 264 -0.89 -5.22 -0.15
CA LYS A 264 -1.09 -5.62 1.25
C LYS A 264 -0.33 -4.71 2.21
N SER A 265 -0.50 -3.42 2.01
CA SER A 265 0.06 -2.36 2.87
C SER A 265 -1.05 -1.83 3.79
N ILE A 266 -1.35 -2.58 4.86
CA ILE A 266 -2.45 -2.24 5.81
C ILE A 266 -1.98 -1.28 6.91
N GLY A 267 -0.88 -1.59 7.61
CA GLY A 267 -0.31 -0.67 8.60
C GLY A 267 -1.26 -0.36 9.77
N ALA A 268 -1.90 -1.38 10.33
CA ALA A 268 -2.90 -1.24 11.38
C ALA A 268 -2.42 -0.37 12.55
N ASP A 269 -1.32 -0.76 13.19
CA ASP A 269 -0.75 0.04 14.26
C ASP A 269 -0.04 1.28 13.70
N SER A 270 0.83 1.09 12.72
CA SER A 270 1.62 2.18 12.12
C SER A 270 1.27 2.34 10.63
N PRO A 271 0.58 3.43 10.20
CA PRO A 271 0.15 4.58 11.00
C PRO A 271 -1.36 4.67 11.29
N ILE A 272 -2.17 3.70 10.86
CA ILE A 272 -3.62 3.88 10.79
C ILE A 272 -4.25 4.07 12.19
N SER A 273 -3.66 3.54 13.25
CA SER A 273 -4.08 3.83 14.62
C SER A 273 -4.04 5.34 14.96
N GLY A 274 -2.99 6.04 14.51
CA GLY A 274 -2.83 7.49 14.65
C GLY A 274 -3.82 8.28 13.79
N LEU A 275 -4.06 7.83 12.55
CA LEU A 275 -5.09 8.39 11.68
C LEU A 275 -6.48 8.32 12.33
N ILE A 276 -6.88 7.15 12.82
CA ILE A 276 -8.19 6.95 13.47
C ILE A 276 -8.29 7.82 14.73
N SER A 277 -7.21 7.93 15.50
CA SER A 277 -7.15 8.83 16.64
C SER A 277 -7.39 10.29 16.22
N LEU A 278 -6.73 10.77 15.17
CA LEU A 278 -6.92 12.13 14.65
C LEU A 278 -8.36 12.38 14.18
N LEU A 279 -8.93 11.47 13.38
CA LEU A 279 -10.31 11.62 12.89
C LEU A 279 -11.33 11.67 14.03
N THR A 280 -11.14 10.85 15.07
CA THR A 280 -12.03 10.85 16.23
C THR A 280 -11.81 12.04 17.18
N VAL A 281 -10.59 12.59 17.25
CA VAL A 281 -10.31 13.87 17.91
C VAL A 281 -11.08 15.00 17.22
N VAL A 282 -11.06 15.06 15.87
CA VAL A 282 -11.79 16.06 15.10
C VAL A 282 -13.30 15.93 15.32
N ASP A 283 -13.84 14.70 15.30
CA ASP A 283 -15.25 14.43 15.58
C ASP A 283 -15.67 14.83 17.01
N ALA A 284 -14.80 14.64 18.00
CA ALA A 284 -15.07 15.03 19.38
C ALA A 284 -15.03 16.55 19.58
N LEU A 285 -14.04 17.22 18.98
CA LEU A 285 -13.88 18.67 19.10
C LEU A 285 -14.95 19.43 18.33
N SER A 286 -15.42 18.94 17.19
CA SER A 286 -16.45 19.63 16.38
C SER A 286 -17.78 19.85 17.10
N ARG A 287 -18.05 19.08 18.16
CA ARG A 287 -19.24 19.19 19.01
C ARG A 287 -19.09 20.20 20.16
N VAL A 288 -17.92 20.79 20.33
CA VAL A 288 -17.64 21.72 21.43
C VAL A 288 -18.08 23.13 21.05
N ASP A 289 -18.87 23.75 21.91
CA ASP A 289 -19.28 25.14 21.75
C ASP A 289 -18.15 26.13 22.07
N GLY A 290 -18.16 27.30 21.42
CA GLY A 290 -17.22 28.38 21.73
C GLY A 290 -15.81 28.22 21.16
N LEU A 291 -15.59 27.29 20.21
CA LEU A 291 -14.28 27.13 19.56
C LEU A 291 -13.78 28.39 18.82
N LYS A 292 -14.70 29.26 18.38
CA LYS A 292 -14.37 30.55 17.76
C LYS A 292 -13.68 31.51 18.73
N ASP A 293 -13.91 31.36 20.03
CA ASP A 293 -13.39 32.25 21.08
C ASP A 293 -12.01 31.80 21.59
N LEU A 294 -11.49 30.68 21.09
CA LEU A 294 -10.15 30.19 21.43
C LEU A 294 -9.06 31.14 20.92
N ASP A 295 -7.95 31.23 21.65
CA ASP A 295 -6.84 32.11 21.31
C ASP A 295 -5.98 31.59 20.17
N LYS A 296 -6.01 30.27 19.93
CA LYS A 296 -5.26 29.59 18.87
C LYS A 296 -6.20 28.86 17.92
N GLN A 297 -5.80 28.80 16.65
CA GLN A 297 -6.47 28.05 15.60
C GLN A 297 -6.00 26.59 15.64
N LEU A 298 -6.95 25.65 15.61
CA LEU A 298 -6.63 24.24 15.40
C LEU A 298 -6.63 23.93 13.91
N VAL A 299 -5.56 23.30 13.44
CA VAL A 299 -5.43 22.81 12.05
C VAL A 299 -5.05 21.34 12.13
N PHE A 300 -5.72 20.51 11.35
CA PHE A 300 -5.51 19.07 11.27
C PHE A 300 -5.00 18.74 9.87
N ALA A 301 -3.87 18.03 9.78
CA ALA A 301 -3.33 17.55 8.51
C ALA A 301 -3.12 16.03 8.57
N VAL A 302 -3.50 15.36 7.50
CA VAL A 302 -3.27 13.94 7.29
C VAL A 302 -2.37 13.81 6.08
N PHE A 303 -1.14 13.34 6.30
CA PHE A 303 -0.13 13.23 5.25
C PHE A 303 -0.11 11.84 4.62
N THR A 304 0.13 11.81 3.31
CA THR A 304 0.42 10.58 2.54
C THR A 304 1.80 10.66 1.93
N GLY A 305 2.42 9.50 1.72
CA GLY A 305 3.80 9.36 1.28
C GLY A 305 4.83 9.56 2.40
N GLU A 306 4.41 9.48 3.67
CA GLU A 306 5.33 9.58 4.81
C GLU A 306 6.25 8.36 4.90
N ALA A 307 5.84 7.18 4.43
CA ALA A 307 6.70 5.99 4.36
C ALA A 307 7.79 6.09 3.27
N TRP A 308 7.66 7.04 2.35
CA TRP A 308 8.47 7.15 1.13
C TRP A 308 9.36 8.40 1.10
N GLY A 309 9.93 8.77 2.24
CA GLY A 309 10.79 9.95 2.36
C GLY A 309 10.05 11.21 2.73
N TYR A 310 8.95 11.10 3.48
CA TYR A 310 8.15 12.23 3.94
C TYR A 310 7.58 13.09 2.80
N LEU A 311 7.14 12.45 1.70
CA LEU A 311 6.68 13.15 0.49
C LEU A 311 5.57 14.16 0.80
N GLY A 312 4.61 13.79 1.64
CA GLY A 312 3.46 14.63 1.99
C GLY A 312 3.86 15.84 2.82
N SER A 313 4.50 15.62 3.96
CA SER A 313 4.86 16.69 4.90
C SER A 313 5.89 17.66 4.32
N ARG A 314 6.85 17.16 3.52
CA ARG A 314 7.81 18.03 2.82
C ARG A 314 7.16 18.84 1.72
N ARG A 315 6.28 18.22 0.92
CA ARG A 315 5.56 18.94 -0.12
C ARG A 315 4.66 19.99 0.49
N PHE A 316 3.96 19.68 1.58
CA PHE A 316 3.18 20.66 2.33
C PHE A 316 4.00 21.89 2.76
N LEU A 317 5.22 21.69 3.29
CA LEU A 317 6.12 22.79 3.64
C LEU A 317 6.54 23.62 2.42
N LEU A 318 6.81 22.96 1.29
CA LEU A 318 7.12 23.67 0.04
C LEU A 318 5.93 24.49 -0.46
N GLU A 319 4.72 23.94 -0.43
CA GLU A 319 3.50 24.63 -0.83
C GLU A 319 3.23 25.86 0.06
N LEU A 320 3.57 25.78 1.36
CA LEU A 320 3.54 26.94 2.29
C LEU A 320 4.56 28.02 1.92
N ASP A 321 5.79 27.66 1.59
CA ASP A 321 6.79 28.64 1.13
C ASP A 321 6.35 29.33 -0.16
N GLN A 322 5.73 28.57 -1.07
CA GLN A 322 5.27 29.05 -2.37
C GLN A 322 3.93 29.77 -2.30
N HIS A 323 3.25 29.76 -1.16
CA HIS A 323 1.92 30.35 -0.95
C HIS A 323 0.89 29.86 -1.98
N SER A 324 0.87 28.56 -2.26
CA SER A 324 0.01 27.99 -3.29
C SER A 324 -1.46 27.89 -2.86
N ASP A 325 -2.33 27.61 -3.83
CA ASP A 325 -3.76 27.40 -3.59
C ASP A 325 -4.07 26.19 -2.70
N ALA A 326 -3.15 25.21 -2.61
CA ALA A 326 -3.31 24.01 -1.79
C ALA A 326 -3.31 24.32 -0.28
N VAL A 327 -2.61 25.39 0.13
CA VAL A 327 -2.45 25.81 1.52
C VAL A 327 -3.01 27.21 1.80
N SER A 328 -3.80 27.73 0.86
CA SER A 328 -4.41 29.06 0.96
C SER A 328 -5.15 29.26 2.28
N GLY A 329 -4.75 30.30 3.01
CA GLY A 329 -5.27 30.64 4.35
C GLY A 329 -4.36 30.21 5.50
N LEU A 330 -3.36 29.35 5.25
CA LEU A 330 -2.38 28.91 6.24
C LEU A 330 -1.01 29.55 5.97
N ASP A 331 -0.34 29.96 7.03
CA ASP A 331 1.01 30.55 6.98
C ASP A 331 1.93 29.78 7.94
N LEU A 332 3.09 29.36 7.43
CA LEU A 332 4.12 28.65 8.19
C LEU A 332 4.57 29.46 9.42
N ALA A 333 4.62 30.79 9.32
CA ALA A 333 5.03 31.66 10.42
C ALA A 333 4.05 31.68 11.60
N LEU A 334 2.79 31.29 11.38
CA LEU A 334 1.77 31.21 12.42
C LEU A 334 1.75 29.86 13.15
N ILE A 335 2.42 28.83 12.61
CA ILE A 335 2.48 27.50 13.23
C ILE A 335 3.38 27.58 14.48
N GLU A 336 2.75 27.59 15.64
CA GLU A 336 3.43 27.71 16.93
C GLU A 336 3.84 26.34 17.48
N THR A 337 3.00 25.31 17.26
CA THR A 337 3.23 23.96 17.78
C THR A 337 2.72 22.92 16.80
N VAL A 338 3.51 21.87 16.59
CA VAL A 338 3.14 20.68 15.82
C VAL A 338 2.97 19.49 16.78
N LEU A 339 1.77 18.90 16.81
CA LEU A 339 1.49 17.68 17.58
C LEU A 339 1.22 16.55 16.60
N GLU A 340 2.12 15.58 16.52
CA GLU A 340 1.95 14.38 15.71
C GLU A 340 1.37 13.24 16.55
N ILE A 341 0.31 12.60 16.04
CA ILE A 341 -0.21 11.36 16.59
C ILE A 341 0.37 10.21 15.76
N GLY A 342 1.34 9.51 16.34
CA GLY A 342 2.01 8.37 15.71
C GLY A 342 1.28 7.06 15.94
N SER A 343 2.03 6.02 16.25
CA SER A 343 1.51 4.67 16.54
C SER A 343 0.97 4.66 17.97
N VAL A 344 -0.34 4.55 18.11
CA VAL A 344 -1.04 4.57 19.40
C VAL A 344 -1.91 3.33 19.60
N GLY A 345 -1.86 2.38 18.68
CA GLY A 345 -2.69 1.19 18.66
C GLY A 345 -2.29 0.15 19.69
N LYS A 346 -1.04 0.18 20.20
CA LYS A 346 -0.51 -0.83 21.11
C LYS A 346 -0.09 -0.27 22.47
N GLY A 347 -0.59 0.90 22.85
CA GLY A 347 -0.31 1.56 24.14
C GLY A 347 -0.87 0.83 25.35
N PHE A 348 -0.36 -0.36 25.67
CA PHE A 348 -0.70 -1.17 26.83
C PHE A 348 0.56 -1.74 27.48
N ALA A 349 0.74 -1.47 28.77
CA ALA A 349 1.76 -2.08 29.60
C ALA A 349 1.14 -2.46 30.96
N GLN A 350 1.12 -3.77 31.28
CA GLN A 350 0.69 -4.28 32.59
C GLN A 350 -0.67 -3.70 33.05
N ASP A 351 -1.70 -3.81 32.19
CA ASP A 351 -3.07 -3.30 32.38
C ASP A 351 -3.25 -1.76 32.32
N ASP A 352 -2.17 -0.97 32.29
CA ASP A 352 -2.21 0.48 32.10
C ASP A 352 -2.03 0.88 30.63
N LYS A 353 -2.79 1.89 30.19
CA LYS A 353 -2.62 2.45 28.85
C LYS A 353 -1.48 3.45 28.86
N THR A 354 -0.35 3.09 28.27
CA THR A 354 0.90 3.86 28.38
C THR A 354 1.31 4.43 27.03
N PHE A 355 1.62 5.73 27.01
CA PHE A 355 2.13 6.44 25.84
C PHE A 355 3.33 7.31 26.22
N PHE A 356 4.11 7.69 25.21
CA PHE A 356 5.33 8.45 25.35
C PHE A 356 5.27 9.69 24.45
N ALA A 357 5.54 10.84 25.04
CA ALA A 357 5.69 12.10 24.32
C ALA A 357 7.16 12.30 23.96
N HIS A 358 7.47 12.12 22.68
CA HIS A 358 8.80 12.37 22.11
C HIS A 358 8.90 13.84 21.69
N SER A 359 9.94 14.54 22.12
CA SER A 359 10.17 15.95 21.73
C SER A 359 11.64 16.26 21.52
N THR A 360 11.93 17.29 20.72
CA THR A 360 13.30 17.74 20.43
C THR A 360 13.86 18.74 21.44
N SER A 361 13.00 19.50 22.11
CA SER A 361 13.40 20.54 23.05
C SER A 361 12.48 20.55 24.26
N GLU A 362 13.03 20.20 25.43
CA GLU A 362 12.26 20.20 26.68
C GLU A 362 11.65 21.58 26.98
N THR A 363 12.38 22.66 26.69
CA THR A 363 11.91 24.03 26.96
C THR A 363 10.79 24.45 26.02
N ALA A 364 10.90 24.13 24.73
CA ALA A 364 9.91 24.53 23.73
C ALA A 364 8.58 23.79 23.88
N THR A 365 8.61 22.54 24.36
CA THR A 365 7.43 21.68 24.47
C THR A 365 6.80 21.63 25.86
N ASN A 366 7.30 22.41 26.83
CA ASN A 366 6.77 22.43 28.19
C ASN A 366 5.28 22.82 28.24
N GLY A 367 4.84 23.74 27.38
CA GLY A 367 3.42 24.12 27.27
C GLY A 367 2.55 22.93 26.84
N THR A 368 2.95 22.25 25.76
CA THR A 368 2.28 21.05 25.23
C THR A 368 2.19 19.94 26.27
N LEU A 369 3.30 19.65 26.96
CA LEU A 369 3.36 18.61 27.97
C LEU A 369 2.55 18.95 29.23
N SER A 370 2.54 20.23 29.64
CA SER A 370 1.67 20.71 30.73
C SER A 370 0.21 20.49 30.38
N ALA A 371 -0.23 20.82 29.17
CA ALA A 371 -1.61 20.60 28.76
C ALA A 371 -1.99 19.12 28.68
N ILE A 372 -1.06 18.25 28.28
CA ILE A 372 -1.24 16.80 28.34
C ILE A 372 -1.43 16.32 29.78
N GLN A 373 -0.63 16.82 30.72
CA GLN A 373 -0.78 16.51 32.14
C GLN A 373 -2.11 17.02 32.72
N ASP A 374 -2.52 18.24 32.34
CA ASP A 374 -3.81 18.81 32.74
C ASP A 374 -4.98 17.99 32.16
N ALA A 375 -4.88 17.55 30.90
CA ALA A 375 -5.84 16.66 30.27
C ALA A 375 -5.96 15.31 31.00
N LEU A 376 -4.84 14.69 31.36
CA LEU A 376 -4.82 13.47 32.20
C LEU A 376 -5.48 13.71 33.56
N GLY A 377 -5.19 14.84 34.19
CA GLY A 377 -5.80 15.25 35.46
C GLY A 377 -7.32 15.41 35.39
N SER A 378 -7.88 15.63 34.19
CA SER A 378 -9.32 15.68 33.92
C SER A 378 -9.96 14.32 33.62
N LEU A 379 -9.15 13.30 33.32
CA LEU A 379 -9.56 11.95 32.90
C LEU A 379 -9.46 10.91 34.03
N ARG A 380 -9.52 11.34 35.30
CA ARG A 380 -9.19 10.56 36.53
C ARG A 380 -9.80 9.15 36.66
N THR A 381 -10.79 8.80 35.85
CA THR A 381 -11.42 7.48 35.81
C THR A 381 -10.73 6.47 34.89
N GLN A 382 -9.78 6.89 34.05
CA GLN A 382 -9.06 6.04 33.10
C GLN A 382 -7.60 5.85 33.54
N SER A 383 -7.12 4.60 33.54
CA SER A 383 -5.71 4.26 33.79
C SER A 383 -4.83 4.60 32.57
N ILE A 384 -4.65 5.90 32.32
CA ILE A 384 -3.79 6.41 31.25
C ILE A 384 -2.53 7.02 31.85
N LYS A 385 -1.37 6.59 31.36
CA LYS A 385 -0.06 7.12 31.71
C LYS A 385 0.58 7.71 30.45
N ILE A 386 0.98 8.97 30.53
CA ILE A 386 1.83 9.58 29.49
C ILE A 386 3.10 10.08 30.14
N SER A 387 4.22 9.59 29.64
CA SER A 387 5.55 9.95 30.11
C SER A 387 6.31 10.69 29.02
N ARG A 388 7.33 11.47 29.40
CA ARG A 388 8.31 11.94 28.41
C ARG A 388 9.13 10.75 27.94
N ALA A 389 9.47 10.72 26.66
CA ALA A 389 10.39 9.74 26.12
C ALA A 389 11.77 9.85 26.79
N SER A 390 12.48 8.72 26.85
CA SER A 390 13.77 8.60 27.49
C SER A 390 14.80 9.52 26.85
N LYS A 391 15.63 10.14 27.70
CA LYS A 391 16.79 10.94 27.27
C LYS A 391 17.90 10.10 26.61
N SER A 392 17.81 8.76 26.68
CA SER A 392 18.72 7.86 25.98
C SER A 392 18.44 7.77 24.48
N ASN A 393 17.27 8.21 24.02
CA ASN A 393 16.93 8.21 22.60
C ASN A 393 17.78 9.25 21.85
N PRO A 394 18.16 8.98 20.59
CA PRO A 394 18.99 9.90 19.80
C PRO A 394 18.24 11.17 19.40
N GLY A 395 16.90 11.15 19.48
CA GLY A 395 15.99 12.23 19.15
C GLY A 395 14.57 11.69 18.99
N LEU A 396 13.82 12.25 18.03
CA LEU A 396 12.47 11.78 17.70
C LEU A 396 12.47 10.48 16.88
N PRO A 397 11.51 9.57 17.06
CA PRO A 397 11.31 8.47 16.13
C PRO A 397 10.97 8.97 14.71
N PRO A 398 11.12 8.13 13.68
CA PRO A 398 10.75 8.48 12.30
C PRO A 398 9.31 9.01 12.24
N SER A 399 9.13 10.27 11.88
CA SER A 399 7.82 10.94 11.90
C SER A 399 7.83 12.18 11.01
N SER A 400 6.64 12.64 10.62
CA SER A 400 6.42 13.83 9.78
C SER A 400 7.07 15.08 10.38
N LEU A 401 7.15 15.16 11.72
CA LEU A 401 7.79 16.24 12.46
C LEU A 401 9.28 16.42 12.11
N MET A 402 9.96 15.38 11.61
CA MET A 402 11.33 15.50 11.11
C MET A 402 11.45 16.52 9.97
N SER A 403 10.48 16.55 9.05
CA SER A 403 10.42 17.52 7.94
C SER A 403 10.34 18.96 8.47
N PHE A 404 9.47 19.20 9.45
CA PHE A 404 9.31 20.52 10.06
C PHE A 404 10.56 20.98 10.80
N LEU A 405 11.24 20.08 11.53
CA LEU A 405 12.45 20.40 12.26
C LEU A 405 13.64 20.66 11.34
N LYS A 406 13.71 19.97 10.21
CA LYS A 406 14.77 20.19 9.23
C LYS A 406 14.55 21.49 8.46
N LYS A 407 13.29 21.89 8.21
CA LYS A 407 12.93 23.22 7.71
C LYS A 407 13.19 24.34 8.73
N ASN A 408 12.79 24.13 9.99
CA ASN A 408 12.98 25.07 11.08
C ASN A 408 13.32 24.32 12.40
N PRO A 409 14.59 24.31 12.83
CA PRO A 409 15.02 23.62 14.06
C PRO A 409 14.39 24.16 15.35
N LYS A 410 13.78 25.35 15.31
CA LYS A 410 13.09 25.95 16.46
C LYS A 410 11.61 25.55 16.55
N THR A 411 11.12 24.74 15.62
CA THR A 411 9.73 24.24 15.66
C THR A 411 9.49 23.52 16.98
N SER A 412 8.50 23.99 17.74
CA SER A 412 8.02 23.27 18.92
C SER A 412 7.14 22.12 18.45
N GLY A 413 7.49 20.89 18.80
CA GLY A 413 6.65 19.76 18.44
C GLY A 413 6.84 18.53 19.29
N VAL A 414 5.76 17.75 19.38
CA VAL A 414 5.66 16.52 20.15
C VAL A 414 5.10 15.43 19.25
N VAL A 415 5.71 14.26 19.28
CA VAL A 415 5.16 13.02 18.68
C VAL A 415 4.65 12.15 19.81
N LEU A 416 3.37 11.78 19.78
CA LEU A 416 2.78 10.86 20.74
C LEU A 416 2.84 9.44 20.17
N GLU A 417 3.55 8.55 20.86
CA GLU A 417 3.76 7.15 20.45
C GLU A 417 3.40 6.20 21.60
N ASP A 418 3.18 4.93 21.29
CA ASP A 418 2.98 3.85 22.27
C ASP A 418 4.27 3.19 22.76
N PHE A 419 5.43 3.67 22.29
CA PHE A 419 6.73 3.15 22.66
C PHE A 419 7.70 4.24 23.15
N ASP A 420 8.64 3.83 24.01
CA ASP A 420 9.69 4.71 24.52
C ASP A 420 10.96 4.67 23.65
N THR A 421 11.63 3.51 23.56
CA THR A 421 12.97 3.44 22.94
C THR A 421 13.01 2.67 21.62
N ALA A 422 12.01 1.82 21.35
CA ALA A 422 11.92 1.01 20.13
C ALA A 422 10.48 0.58 19.90
N PHE A 423 10.09 0.39 18.64
CA PHE A 423 8.72 0.10 18.25
C PHE A 423 8.09 -1.08 19.01
N THR A 424 6.90 -0.84 19.55
CA THR A 424 6.01 -1.89 20.09
C THR A 424 5.43 -2.74 18.96
N ASN A 425 5.22 -2.12 17.79
CA ASN A 425 4.86 -2.80 16.56
C ASN A 425 5.92 -3.84 16.16
N LYS A 426 5.52 -5.11 16.07
CA LYS A 426 6.40 -6.21 15.63
C LYS A 426 6.26 -6.53 14.14
N PHE A 427 5.45 -5.75 13.44
CA PHE A 427 5.13 -5.94 12.03
C PHE A 427 5.24 -4.63 11.24
N TYR A 428 6.04 -3.67 11.71
CA TYR A 428 6.21 -2.38 11.05
C TYR A 428 6.49 -2.53 9.55
N HIS A 429 5.69 -1.85 8.72
CA HIS A 429 5.72 -1.94 7.26
C HIS A 429 5.68 -3.38 6.71
N SER A 430 4.85 -4.23 7.31
CA SER A 430 4.62 -5.61 6.90
C SER A 430 3.16 -5.83 6.55
N HIS A 431 2.90 -6.81 5.68
CA HIS A 431 1.55 -7.29 5.39
C HIS A 431 0.87 -7.96 6.62
N LEU A 432 1.62 -8.18 7.69
CA LEU A 432 1.16 -8.72 8.97
C LEU A 432 0.75 -7.64 9.98
N ASP A 433 0.95 -6.35 9.66
CA ASP A 433 0.42 -5.24 10.46
C ASP A 433 -1.07 -5.06 10.18
N ASP A 434 -1.86 -5.99 10.70
CA ASP A 434 -3.29 -6.18 10.39
C ASP A 434 -4.10 -6.53 11.65
N LEU A 435 -5.43 -6.46 11.55
CA LEU A 435 -6.38 -6.92 12.56
C LEU A 435 -6.39 -8.46 12.70
N PRO A 436 -6.80 -9.00 13.85
CA PRO A 436 -7.05 -8.32 15.13
C PRO A 436 -5.80 -8.26 16.02
N VAL A 437 -4.67 -8.83 15.60
CA VAL A 437 -3.55 -9.18 16.49
C VAL A 437 -2.70 -7.98 16.86
N ASN A 438 -2.57 -6.98 15.98
CA ASN A 438 -1.57 -5.92 16.16
C ASN A 438 -2.13 -4.58 16.66
N ILE A 439 -3.40 -4.49 17.03
CA ILE A 439 -4.04 -3.21 17.38
C ILE A 439 -5.10 -3.37 18.47
N ASN A 440 -5.28 -2.32 19.30
CA ASN A 440 -6.27 -2.28 20.35
C ASN A 440 -7.07 -0.97 20.31
N SER A 441 -8.38 -1.08 20.07
CA SER A 441 -9.28 0.07 19.97
C SER A 441 -9.34 0.91 21.26
N SER A 442 -9.21 0.28 22.42
CA SER A 442 -9.23 0.95 23.72
C SER A 442 -7.98 1.79 23.98
N ALA A 443 -6.84 1.46 23.35
CA ALA A 443 -5.64 2.33 23.33
C ALA A 443 -5.88 3.56 22.45
N ILE A 444 -6.43 3.38 21.25
CA ILE A 444 -6.75 4.48 20.33
C ILE A 444 -7.72 5.48 20.99
N VAL A 445 -8.78 4.98 21.64
CA VAL A 445 -9.74 5.81 22.38
C VAL A 445 -9.05 6.60 23.50
N ALA A 446 -8.10 5.99 24.22
CA ALA A 446 -7.38 6.66 25.30
C ALA A 446 -6.44 7.75 24.77
N ALA A 447 -5.65 7.45 23.73
CA ALA A 447 -4.79 8.43 23.08
C ALA A 447 -5.61 9.61 22.54
N ALA A 448 -6.69 9.33 21.80
CA ALA A 448 -7.59 10.35 21.27
C ALA A 448 -8.21 11.21 22.38
N SER A 449 -8.60 10.60 23.51
CA SER A 449 -9.21 11.32 24.64
C SER A 449 -8.24 12.32 25.26
N VAL A 450 -6.98 11.92 25.43
CA VAL A 450 -5.94 12.82 25.94
C VAL A 450 -5.62 13.91 24.93
N VAL A 451 -5.43 13.56 23.65
CA VAL A 451 -5.10 14.53 22.60
C VAL A 451 -6.21 15.58 22.46
N ALA A 452 -7.48 15.18 22.33
CA ALA A 452 -8.59 16.13 22.16
C ALA A 452 -8.67 17.15 23.31
N ARG A 453 -8.57 16.68 24.56
CA ARG A 453 -8.60 17.56 25.74
C ARG A 453 -7.35 18.43 25.83
N SER A 454 -6.17 17.89 25.49
CA SER A 454 -4.91 18.65 25.46
C SER A 454 -4.98 19.79 24.45
N LEU A 455 -5.53 19.55 23.26
CA LEU A 455 -5.70 20.57 22.22
C LEU A 455 -6.62 21.70 22.66
N TYR A 456 -7.75 21.36 23.29
CA TYR A 456 -8.66 22.37 23.83
C TYR A 456 -7.99 23.24 24.90
N ILE A 457 -7.23 22.62 25.82
CA ILE A 457 -6.47 23.32 26.87
C ILE A 457 -5.40 24.23 26.26
N LEU A 458 -4.63 23.72 25.28
CA LEU A 458 -3.58 24.47 24.59
C LEU A 458 -4.14 25.66 23.82
N ALA A 459 -5.28 25.47 23.12
CA ALA A 459 -5.91 26.53 22.34
C ALA A 459 -6.58 27.60 23.20
N SER A 460 -6.93 27.27 24.45
CA SER A 460 -7.52 28.22 25.43
C SER A 460 -6.47 29.09 26.13
N ASN A 461 -5.18 28.83 25.93
CA ASN A 461 -4.05 29.56 26.52
C ASN A 461 -4.21 29.84 28.03
N LYS A 462 -4.72 28.86 28.79
CA LYS A 462 -4.93 28.93 30.26
C LYS A 462 -5.89 30.04 30.75
N LYS A 463 -6.74 30.62 29.88
CA LYS A 463 -7.98 31.30 30.34
C LYS A 463 -8.85 30.29 31.10
N GLU A 464 -9.78 30.76 31.95
CA GLU A 464 -10.66 29.89 32.76
C GLU A 464 -11.16 28.68 31.95
N ILE A 465 -10.53 27.52 32.18
CA ILE A 465 -10.87 26.29 31.49
C ILE A 465 -12.19 25.83 32.08
N LYS A 466 -13.27 25.98 31.32
CA LYS A 466 -14.59 25.53 31.76
C LYS A 466 -14.57 24.01 31.89
N THR A 467 -14.60 23.51 33.13
CA THR A 467 -14.68 22.06 33.40
C THR A 467 -15.86 21.40 32.67
N SER A 468 -16.95 22.15 32.44
CA SER A 468 -18.08 21.70 31.62
C SER A 468 -17.70 21.42 30.16
N ALA A 469 -16.81 22.22 29.56
CA ALA A 469 -16.33 22.00 28.19
C ALA A 469 -15.38 20.80 28.08
N LEU A 470 -14.54 20.55 29.10
CA LEU A 470 -13.73 19.33 29.13
C LEU A 470 -14.57 18.06 29.25
N ASN A 471 -15.70 18.13 29.96
CA ASN A 471 -16.62 17.00 30.13
C ASN A 471 -17.45 16.72 28.87
N THR A 472 -17.62 17.68 27.95
CA THR A 472 -18.28 17.44 26.65
C THR A 472 -17.35 16.78 25.65
N ILE A 473 -16.02 16.93 25.80
CA ILE A 473 -15.02 16.27 24.96
C ILE A 473 -14.91 14.79 25.35
N ASN A 474 -15.69 13.97 24.65
CA ASN A 474 -15.71 12.51 24.77
C ASN A 474 -15.50 11.86 23.39
N ILE A 475 -14.61 10.88 23.35
CA ILE A 475 -14.33 10.10 22.14
C ILE A 475 -15.42 9.05 21.96
N ASN A 476 -15.95 8.95 20.74
CA ASN A 476 -16.93 7.94 20.38
C ASN A 476 -16.21 6.61 20.09
N ALA A 477 -16.24 5.69 21.05
CA ALA A 477 -15.61 4.37 20.90
C ALA A 477 -16.22 3.55 19.75
N SER A 478 -17.53 3.68 19.49
CA SER A 478 -18.18 3.00 18.36
C SER A 478 -17.67 3.51 17.01
N LEU A 479 -17.36 4.80 16.91
CA LEU A 479 -16.73 5.37 15.71
C LEU A 479 -15.31 4.83 15.51
N VAL A 480 -14.55 4.63 16.59
CA VAL A 480 -13.22 3.98 16.50
C VAL A 480 -13.35 2.57 15.94
N GLU A 481 -14.28 1.75 16.46
CA GLU A 481 -14.50 0.40 15.96
C GLU A 481 -14.98 0.36 14.50
N GLU A 482 -15.88 1.28 14.13
CA GLU A 482 -16.35 1.40 12.76
C GLU A 482 -15.20 1.77 11.82
N LEU A 483 -14.37 2.77 12.18
CA LEU A 483 -13.19 3.17 11.40
C LEU A 483 -12.16 2.04 11.28
N LEU A 484 -11.92 1.27 12.34
CA LEU A 484 -11.06 0.08 12.29
C LEU A 484 -11.58 -0.94 11.29
N GLY A 485 -12.88 -1.26 11.33
CA GLY A 485 -13.51 -2.16 10.37
C GLY A 485 -13.44 -1.65 8.93
N CYS A 486 -13.64 -0.34 8.72
CA CYS A 486 -13.62 0.26 7.39
C CYS A 486 -12.21 0.35 6.77
N LEU A 487 -11.22 0.73 7.58
CA LEU A 487 -9.88 1.05 7.09
C LEU A 487 -8.91 -0.13 7.16
N LEU A 488 -9.22 -1.22 7.87
CA LEU A 488 -8.29 -2.34 8.04
C LEU A 488 -8.84 -3.70 7.58
N SER A 489 -10.16 -3.85 7.38
CA SER A 489 -10.76 -5.11 6.89
C SER A 489 -11.12 -5.02 5.41
N CYS A 490 -11.20 -6.16 4.73
CA CYS A 490 -11.81 -6.27 3.40
C CYS A 490 -13.34 -6.42 3.44
N GLU A 491 -13.88 -6.89 4.58
CA GLU A 491 -15.30 -7.16 4.76
C GLU A 491 -15.79 -6.50 6.07
N PRO A 492 -16.67 -5.48 6.00
CA PRO A 492 -17.14 -4.80 4.79
C PRO A 492 -16.08 -3.87 4.15
N GLY A 493 -15.00 -3.56 4.88
CA GLY A 493 -13.94 -2.65 4.43
C GLY A 493 -14.43 -1.27 4.03
N LEU A 494 -13.89 -0.70 2.95
CA LEU A 494 -14.33 0.60 2.44
C LEU A 494 -15.80 0.61 1.98
N SER A 495 -16.44 -0.56 1.83
CA SER A 495 -17.88 -0.66 1.59
C SER A 495 -18.72 -0.61 2.88
N CYS A 496 -18.12 -0.28 4.02
CA CYS A 496 -18.84 -0.07 5.27
C CYS A 496 -19.81 1.13 5.18
N GLU A 497 -20.77 1.19 6.10
CA GLU A 497 -21.78 2.25 6.12
C GLU A 497 -21.16 3.64 6.25
N LEU A 498 -20.18 3.84 7.15
CA LEU A 498 -19.50 5.12 7.33
C LEU A 498 -18.89 5.66 6.04
N VAL A 499 -18.12 4.86 5.31
CA VAL A 499 -17.43 5.30 4.09
C VAL A 499 -18.43 5.54 2.96
N ASN A 500 -19.43 4.67 2.80
CA ASN A 500 -20.50 4.82 1.81
C ASN A 500 -21.40 6.06 2.04
N ARG A 501 -21.37 6.69 3.22
CA ARG A 501 -22.03 7.98 3.45
C ARG A 501 -21.28 9.16 2.83
N TYR A 502 -20.00 9.00 2.49
CA TYR A 502 -19.13 10.08 2.00
C TYR A 502 -18.66 9.90 0.56
N ILE A 503 -18.27 8.69 0.17
CA ILE A 503 -17.66 8.42 -1.13
C ILE A 503 -18.27 7.17 -1.79
N ALA A 504 -18.05 7.05 -3.10
CA ALA A 504 -18.22 5.80 -3.82
C ALA A 504 -16.84 5.13 -3.96
N PRO A 505 -16.50 4.13 -3.12
CA PRO A 505 -15.20 3.47 -3.18
C PRO A 505 -15.06 2.64 -4.45
N SER A 506 -13.84 2.58 -4.99
CA SER A 506 -13.49 1.78 -6.16
C SER A 506 -13.26 0.30 -5.81
N THR A 507 -12.87 0.02 -4.57
CA THR A 507 -12.59 -1.31 -4.05
C THR A 507 -13.12 -1.47 -2.62
N SER A 508 -13.45 -2.69 -2.19
CA SER A 508 -13.86 -2.94 -0.80
C SER A 508 -12.66 -3.07 0.14
N CYS A 509 -11.57 -3.69 -0.31
CA CYS A 509 -10.35 -3.85 0.47
C CYS A 509 -9.52 -2.55 0.50
N PRO A 510 -9.27 -1.97 1.68
CA PRO A 510 -8.37 -0.84 1.80
C PRO A 510 -6.92 -1.27 1.51
N SER A 511 -6.18 -0.39 0.86
CA SER A 511 -4.72 -0.43 0.77
C SER A 511 -4.20 0.96 1.06
N HIS A 512 -3.30 1.07 2.04
CA HIS A 512 -2.69 2.34 2.44
C HIS A 512 -1.34 2.55 1.77
N TYR A 513 -1.10 1.87 0.66
CA TYR A 513 0.02 2.20 -0.21
C TYR A 513 -0.17 3.58 -0.83
N VAL A 514 0.89 4.40 -0.86
CA VAL A 514 0.84 5.78 -1.37
C VAL A 514 0.30 5.88 -2.81
N GLY A 515 0.58 4.88 -3.65
CA GLY A 515 0.20 4.87 -5.06
C GLY A 515 1.11 5.73 -5.94
N VAL A 516 0.59 6.11 -7.11
CA VAL A 516 1.28 6.95 -8.09
C VAL A 516 0.48 8.21 -8.37
N VAL A 517 1.17 9.29 -8.71
CA VAL A 517 0.50 10.54 -9.10
C VAL A 517 -0.06 10.42 -10.51
N LEU A 518 -1.38 10.51 -10.62
CA LEU A 518 -2.10 10.46 -11.88
C LEU A 518 -2.54 11.86 -12.32
N GLY A 519 -2.18 12.22 -13.55
CA GLY A 519 -2.49 13.52 -14.16
C GLY A 519 -1.76 14.71 -13.52
N GLU A 520 -2.21 15.91 -13.84
CA GLU A 520 -1.64 17.16 -13.33
C GLU A 520 -1.94 17.32 -11.81
N PRO A 521 -0.91 17.47 -10.97
CA PRO A 521 -1.10 17.71 -9.54
C PRO A 521 -1.77 19.06 -9.27
N SER A 522 -2.85 19.08 -8.48
CA SER A 522 -3.55 20.33 -8.16
C SER A 522 -4.21 20.31 -6.78
N SER A 523 -4.65 21.48 -6.29
CA SER A 523 -5.43 21.59 -5.05
C SER A 523 -6.89 21.12 -5.19
N GLN A 524 -7.35 20.90 -6.42
CA GLN A 524 -8.71 20.44 -6.75
C GLN A 524 -8.62 19.30 -7.79
N PRO A 525 -8.03 18.15 -7.40
CA PRO A 525 -7.81 17.06 -8.34
C PRO A 525 -9.13 16.45 -8.81
N TYR A 526 -9.09 15.85 -10.00
CA TYR A 526 -10.16 14.97 -10.44
C TYR A 526 -10.28 13.79 -9.46
N PRO A 527 -11.47 13.48 -8.91
CA PRO A 527 -11.63 12.42 -7.91
C PRO A 527 -11.10 11.05 -8.35
N GLY A 528 -11.18 10.71 -9.64
CA GLY A 528 -10.65 9.44 -10.15
C GLY A 528 -9.12 9.33 -10.10
N ASN A 529 -8.40 10.43 -9.86
CA ASN A 529 -6.94 10.45 -9.68
C ASN A 529 -6.54 10.41 -8.19
N VAL A 530 -7.51 10.36 -7.27
CA VAL A 530 -7.29 10.37 -5.83
C VAL A 530 -7.73 9.03 -5.23
N GLY A 531 -6.86 8.40 -4.46
CA GLY A 531 -7.18 7.15 -3.77
C GLY A 531 -8.38 7.26 -2.83
N ASP A 532 -9.08 6.15 -2.61
CA ASP A 532 -10.32 6.10 -1.82
C ASP A 532 -10.15 6.62 -0.39
N VAL A 533 -9.02 6.29 0.27
CA VAL A 533 -8.75 6.72 1.66
C VAL A 533 -8.59 8.24 1.77
N PRO A 534 -7.73 8.92 0.99
CA PRO A 534 -7.70 10.39 0.97
C PRO A 534 -9.06 11.03 0.62
N ARG A 535 -9.83 10.45 -0.31
CA ARG A 535 -11.18 10.96 -0.65
C ARG A 535 -12.15 10.89 0.53
N PHE A 536 -12.12 9.78 1.26
CA PHE A 536 -12.89 9.61 2.49
C PHE A 536 -12.44 10.61 3.57
N VAL A 537 -11.12 10.71 3.83
CA VAL A 537 -10.56 11.63 4.84
C VAL A 537 -10.92 13.08 4.52
N TRP A 538 -10.83 13.49 3.25
CA TRP A 538 -11.24 14.84 2.83
C TRP A 538 -12.71 15.11 3.13
N ASN A 539 -13.60 14.20 2.73
CA ASN A 539 -15.04 14.38 2.95
C ASN A 539 -15.39 14.36 4.45
N PHE A 540 -14.76 13.46 5.21
CA PHE A 540 -14.96 13.37 6.66
C PHE A 540 -14.49 14.64 7.37
N LEU A 541 -13.27 15.11 7.09
CA LEU A 541 -12.75 16.34 7.69
C LEU A 541 -13.58 17.55 7.27
N ALA A 542 -13.96 17.66 6.00
CA ALA A 542 -14.83 18.74 5.51
C ALA A 542 -16.17 18.79 6.24
N ASP A 543 -16.85 17.65 6.40
CA ASP A 543 -18.15 17.58 7.10
C ASP A 543 -18.02 17.89 8.59
N LYS A 544 -16.98 17.36 9.26
CA LYS A 544 -16.81 17.52 10.71
C LYS A 544 -16.30 18.89 11.11
N THR A 545 -15.50 19.53 10.27
CA THR A 545 -14.96 20.87 10.57
C THR A 545 -15.86 22.00 10.07
N ALA A 546 -16.85 21.70 9.25
CA ALA A 546 -17.69 22.69 8.61
C ALA A 546 -18.59 23.48 9.56
N ILE A 547 -18.97 24.67 9.11
CA ILE A 547 -20.13 25.40 9.60
C ILE A 547 -21.27 25.24 8.57
N PRO A 548 -22.53 25.04 8.99
CA PRO A 548 -23.66 24.99 8.08
C PRO A 548 -23.70 26.21 7.16
N SER A 549 -23.87 25.99 5.85
CA SER A 549 -24.17 27.10 4.94
C SER A 549 -25.51 27.73 5.34
N LYS A 550 -25.62 29.06 5.15
CA LYS A 550 -26.87 29.80 5.39
C LYS A 550 -28.02 29.29 4.51
N ASN A 551 -27.73 28.57 3.42
CA ASN A 551 -28.71 27.91 2.56
C ASN A 551 -28.78 26.41 2.86
N LEU A 552 -29.52 26.04 3.91
CA LEU A 552 -29.67 24.65 4.39
C LEU A 552 -30.21 23.64 3.35
N SER A 553 -30.74 24.07 2.20
CA SER A 553 -31.30 23.19 1.16
C SER A 553 -30.48 23.09 -0.12
N SER A 554 -29.24 23.58 -0.14
CA SER A 554 -28.42 23.57 -1.36
C SER A 554 -27.70 22.23 -1.55
N THR A 555 -28.38 21.32 -2.26
CA THR A 555 -27.66 20.25 -2.96
C THR A 555 -26.73 20.89 -4.00
N CYS A 556 -25.58 20.27 -4.23
CA CYS A 556 -24.51 20.78 -5.09
C CYS A 556 -24.17 19.88 -6.29
N PRO A 557 -25.14 19.45 -7.12
CA PRO A 557 -24.84 18.68 -8.33
C PRO A 557 -24.00 19.47 -9.35
N LYS A 558 -23.98 20.81 -9.25
CA LYS A 558 -23.19 21.72 -10.10
C LYS A 558 -22.16 22.55 -9.31
N GLY A 559 -21.81 22.11 -8.10
CA GLY A 559 -20.96 22.85 -7.17
C GLY A 559 -21.72 23.86 -6.29
N CYS A 560 -20.99 24.51 -5.38
CA CYS A 560 -21.52 25.50 -4.45
C CYS A 560 -21.24 26.93 -4.93
N SER A 561 -22.16 27.86 -4.65
CA SER A 561 -22.09 29.24 -5.15
C SER A 561 -21.54 30.24 -4.12
N GLY A 562 -21.54 29.90 -2.83
CA GLY A 562 -21.07 30.78 -1.77
C GLY A 562 -19.54 30.79 -1.64
N LYS A 563 -19.01 31.93 -1.17
CA LYS A 563 -17.58 32.09 -0.93
C LYS A 563 -17.11 31.17 0.19
N GLY A 564 -16.11 30.32 -0.09
CA GLY A 564 -15.61 29.34 0.87
C GLY A 564 -16.55 28.16 1.10
N GLU A 565 -17.61 28.02 0.28
CA GLU A 565 -18.43 26.82 0.27
C GLU A 565 -17.80 25.73 -0.57
N MET A 566 -17.97 24.50 -0.14
CA MET A 566 -17.55 23.29 -0.85
C MET A 566 -18.62 22.22 -0.78
N CYS A 567 -18.62 21.36 -1.80
CA CYS A 567 -19.56 20.26 -1.92
C CYS A 567 -18.99 19.01 -1.28
N VAL A 568 -19.62 18.53 -0.21
CA VAL A 568 -19.27 17.25 0.43
C VAL A 568 -20.29 16.17 0.09
N LYS A 569 -19.91 14.89 0.18
CA LYS A 569 -20.80 13.73 -0.03
C LYS A 569 -21.40 13.65 -1.44
N ALA A 570 -20.77 14.29 -2.43
CA ALA A 570 -21.31 14.39 -3.79
C ALA A 570 -21.34 13.05 -4.54
N GLU A 571 -20.43 12.15 -4.21
CA GLU A 571 -20.24 10.90 -4.96
C GLU A 571 -21.31 9.84 -4.69
N THR A 572 -22.02 9.93 -3.57
CA THR A 572 -22.91 8.85 -3.10
C THR A 572 -24.28 8.90 -3.78
N ASP A 573 -24.88 10.09 -3.86
CA ASP A 573 -26.22 10.30 -4.42
C ASP A 573 -26.26 11.28 -5.61
N GLY A 574 -25.09 11.80 -6.02
CA GLY A 574 -24.96 12.81 -7.07
C GLY A 574 -25.54 14.18 -6.70
N LYS A 575 -25.99 14.37 -5.46
CA LYS A 575 -26.59 15.61 -4.96
C LYS A 575 -25.63 16.37 -4.07
N GLY A 576 -24.95 15.70 -3.13
CA GLY A 576 -24.03 16.34 -2.19
C GLY A 576 -24.66 17.44 -1.32
N VAL A 577 -23.87 18.04 -0.43
CA VAL A 577 -24.30 19.12 0.48
C VAL A 577 -23.27 20.25 0.48
N CYS A 578 -23.71 21.49 0.34
CA CYS A 578 -22.83 22.65 0.49
C CYS A 578 -22.54 22.95 1.97
N VAL A 579 -21.26 23.01 2.30
CA VAL A 579 -20.75 23.36 3.63
C VAL A 579 -19.65 24.40 3.54
N ILE A 580 -19.50 25.22 4.57
CA ILE A 580 -18.36 26.16 4.67
C ILE A 580 -17.25 25.45 5.42
N SER A 581 -16.16 25.13 4.73
CA SER A 581 -14.99 24.48 5.31
C SER A 581 -13.72 24.94 4.60
N THR A 582 -12.57 24.80 5.27
CA THR A 582 -11.25 25.07 4.73
C THR A 582 -10.51 23.81 4.32
N THR A 583 -11.20 22.67 4.21
CA THR A 583 -10.55 21.42 3.82
C THR A 583 -9.95 21.54 2.42
N ARG A 584 -8.71 21.09 2.24
CA ARG A 584 -8.05 21.10 0.93
C ARG A 584 -7.21 19.83 0.74
N TYR A 585 -7.04 19.47 -0.52
CA TYR A 585 -6.01 18.52 -0.92
C TYR A 585 -4.67 19.24 -1.08
N ILE A 586 -3.61 18.54 -0.71
CA ILE A 586 -2.23 18.92 -0.98
C ILE A 586 -1.62 17.79 -1.79
N PRO A 587 -1.13 18.03 -3.02
CA PRO A 587 -0.44 16.99 -3.76
C PRO A 587 0.79 16.53 -2.97
N ALA A 588 1.05 15.23 -2.95
CA ALA A 588 2.14 14.62 -2.20
C ALA A 588 3.05 13.85 -3.16
N TYR A 589 4.17 14.45 -3.53
CA TYR A 589 5.19 13.88 -4.39
C TYR A 589 6.51 14.62 -4.17
N SER A 590 7.60 14.08 -4.69
CA SER A 590 8.94 14.65 -4.53
C SER A 590 8.98 16.14 -4.90
N THR A 591 9.52 16.98 -4.02
CA THR A 591 9.79 18.40 -4.26
C THR A 591 10.79 18.64 -5.39
N ARG A 592 11.55 17.60 -5.79
CA ARG A 592 12.44 17.62 -6.96
C ARG A 592 11.76 17.28 -8.27
N LEU A 593 10.45 17.06 -8.29
CA LEU A 593 9.71 16.84 -9.52
C LEU A 593 8.93 18.09 -9.91
N LYS A 594 8.87 18.34 -11.22
CA LYS A 594 7.99 19.33 -11.84
C LYS A 594 7.14 18.62 -12.89
N TYR A 595 5.86 18.92 -12.91
CA TYR A 595 4.96 18.52 -13.98
C TYR A 595 4.82 19.68 -14.96
N GLU A 596 5.21 19.48 -16.21
CA GLU A 596 5.10 20.49 -17.27
C GLU A 596 4.85 19.78 -18.61
N SER A 597 3.93 20.33 -19.41
CA SER A 597 3.61 19.82 -20.75
C SER A 597 3.33 18.30 -20.80
N ASP A 598 2.54 17.81 -19.84
CA ASP A 598 2.19 16.38 -19.69
C ASP A 598 3.37 15.43 -19.45
N THR A 599 4.48 15.97 -18.96
CA THR A 599 5.68 15.20 -18.63
C THR A 599 6.21 15.55 -17.24
N TRP A 600 6.88 14.57 -16.64
CA TRP A 600 7.56 14.72 -15.35
C TRP A 600 9.04 14.98 -15.56
N GLU A 601 9.52 16.11 -15.08
CA GLU A 601 10.93 16.47 -15.13
C GLU A 601 11.55 16.44 -13.73
N VAL A 602 12.76 15.89 -13.66
CA VAL A 602 13.58 15.91 -12.43
C VAL A 602 14.33 17.23 -12.38
N LEU A 603 14.04 18.03 -11.36
CA LEU A 603 14.70 19.30 -11.12
C LEU A 603 16.19 19.07 -10.76
N PRO A 604 17.07 19.96 -11.25
CA PRO A 604 18.50 19.87 -10.96
C PRO A 604 18.75 19.99 -9.47
N HIS A 605 19.85 19.38 -9.03
CA HIS A 605 20.25 19.46 -7.63
C HIS A 605 20.53 20.91 -7.21
N ASN A 606 19.83 21.38 -6.18
CA ASN A 606 20.08 22.68 -5.58
C ASN A 606 20.66 22.50 -4.17
N SER A 607 21.98 22.69 -4.04
CA SER A 607 22.69 22.55 -2.75
C SER A 607 22.30 23.60 -1.70
N SER A 608 21.53 24.64 -2.07
CA SER A 608 20.99 25.61 -1.12
C SER A 608 19.65 25.18 -0.52
N ASP A 609 18.99 24.18 -1.11
CA ASP A 609 17.76 23.58 -0.59
C ASP A 609 18.11 22.29 0.18
N ILE A 610 18.36 22.43 1.48
CA ILE A 610 18.70 21.31 2.38
C ILE A 610 17.59 20.25 2.40
N MET A 611 16.33 20.65 2.16
CA MET A 611 15.24 19.69 2.04
C MET A 611 15.35 19.00 0.70
N GLY A 612 15.33 19.75 -0.40
CA GLY A 612 15.50 19.25 -1.76
C GLY A 612 16.71 18.33 -1.96
N GLU A 613 17.85 18.60 -1.33
CA GLU A 613 19.06 17.76 -1.39
C GLU A 613 18.80 16.33 -0.89
N ALA A 614 18.03 16.18 0.18
CA ALA A 614 17.70 14.87 0.74
C ALA A 614 16.48 14.22 0.06
N ASP A 615 15.80 14.90 -0.87
CA ASP A 615 14.53 14.42 -1.45
C ASP A 615 14.70 13.18 -2.32
N PRO A 616 14.09 12.04 -1.96
CA PRO A 616 14.14 10.87 -2.80
C PRO A 616 13.11 10.99 -3.92
N VAL A 617 13.54 10.75 -5.16
CA VAL A 617 12.63 10.72 -6.31
C VAL A 617 12.22 9.27 -6.53
N TRP A 618 11.18 8.84 -5.82
CA TRP A 618 10.63 7.50 -5.99
C TRP A 618 9.67 7.42 -7.18
N THR A 619 9.78 6.36 -7.97
CA THR A 619 8.90 6.05 -9.09
C THR A 619 8.49 4.57 -9.08
N GLU A 620 7.30 4.29 -9.58
CA GLU A 620 6.77 2.94 -9.75
C GLU A 620 6.76 2.58 -11.23
N SER A 621 7.37 1.45 -11.59
CA SER A 621 7.37 0.98 -12.97
C SER A 621 5.95 0.80 -13.49
N ASN A 622 5.68 1.13 -14.74
CA ASN A 622 4.41 0.76 -15.37
C ASN A 622 4.35 -0.76 -15.58
N TRP A 623 3.14 -1.32 -15.54
CA TRP A 623 2.81 -2.70 -15.91
C TRP A 623 1.44 -2.76 -16.57
N GLU A 624 1.22 -3.77 -17.43
CA GLU A 624 -0.07 -3.97 -18.10
C GLU A 624 -1.00 -4.84 -17.26
N THR A 625 -0.65 -6.13 -17.13
CA THR A 625 -1.40 -7.08 -16.31
C THR A 625 -0.43 -7.92 -15.50
N ILE A 626 -0.66 -7.98 -14.19
CA ILE A 626 0.07 -8.89 -13.30
C ILE A 626 -0.78 -10.15 -13.14
N LYS A 627 -0.21 -11.31 -13.45
CA LYS A 627 -0.93 -12.59 -13.38
C LYS A 627 -0.02 -13.71 -12.87
N LEU A 628 -0.60 -14.60 -12.07
CA LEU A 628 0.00 -15.86 -11.65
C LEU A 628 -0.96 -17.00 -12.01
N ARG A 629 -0.45 -18.01 -12.72
CA ARG A 629 -1.23 -19.21 -13.04
C ARG A 629 -0.38 -20.46 -12.91
N VAL A 630 -1.04 -21.59 -12.72
CA VAL A 630 -0.40 -22.91 -12.68
C VAL A 630 -1.05 -23.83 -13.69
N TYR A 631 -0.22 -24.63 -14.36
CA TYR A 631 -0.67 -25.66 -15.31
C TYR A 631 0.35 -26.80 -15.39
N THR A 632 -0.06 -27.91 -15.99
CA THR A 632 0.80 -29.09 -16.17
C THR A 632 1.50 -29.02 -17.53
N VAL A 633 2.82 -29.17 -17.54
CA VAL A 633 3.64 -29.26 -18.76
C VAL A 633 4.14 -30.69 -18.94
N GLN A 634 4.24 -31.13 -20.20
CA GLN A 634 4.80 -32.42 -20.58
C GLN A 634 6.29 -32.29 -20.92
N ASP A 635 7.05 -33.39 -20.81
CA ASP A 635 8.45 -33.43 -21.21
C ASP A 635 8.61 -32.99 -22.68
N THR A 636 9.58 -32.11 -22.96
CA THR A 636 9.92 -31.63 -24.31
C THR A 636 10.17 -32.77 -25.30
N ARG A 637 10.62 -33.94 -24.81
CA ARG A 637 10.75 -35.14 -25.65
C ARG A 637 9.42 -35.61 -26.21
N PHE A 638 8.35 -35.54 -25.42
CA PHE A 638 7.01 -35.92 -25.84
C PHE A 638 6.46 -34.95 -26.89
N ASP A 639 6.65 -33.64 -26.70
CA ASP A 639 6.27 -32.62 -27.69
C ASP A 639 7.00 -32.84 -29.02
N THR A 640 8.29 -33.19 -28.97
CA THR A 640 9.08 -33.52 -30.15
C THR A 640 8.52 -34.76 -30.86
N TRP A 641 8.12 -35.79 -30.12
CA TRP A 641 7.46 -36.97 -30.68
C TRP A 641 6.12 -36.65 -31.33
N ILE A 642 5.29 -35.81 -30.70
CA ILE A 642 4.02 -35.36 -31.29
C ILE A 642 4.26 -34.58 -32.58
N LEU A 643 5.24 -33.68 -32.60
CA LEU A 643 5.58 -32.92 -33.80
C LEU A 643 6.05 -33.84 -34.94
N LEU A 644 6.96 -34.78 -34.64
CA LEU A 644 7.45 -35.74 -35.63
C LEU A 644 6.33 -36.65 -36.17
N LEU A 645 5.41 -37.08 -35.30
CA LEU A 645 4.24 -37.85 -35.71
C LEU A 645 3.32 -37.03 -36.62
N GLY A 646 3.07 -35.76 -36.28
CA GLY A 646 2.28 -34.85 -37.11
C GLY A 646 2.88 -34.62 -38.49
N ILE A 647 4.21 -34.44 -38.57
CA ILE A 647 4.93 -34.33 -39.84
C ILE A 647 4.79 -35.62 -40.65
N ALA A 648 5.00 -36.79 -40.02
CA ALA A 648 4.90 -38.08 -40.68
C ALA A 648 3.50 -38.33 -41.26
N VAL A 649 2.44 -38.05 -40.49
CA VAL A 649 1.04 -38.18 -40.94
C VAL A 649 0.75 -37.23 -42.11
N THR A 650 1.27 -36.00 -42.06
CA THR A 650 1.08 -35.01 -43.13
C THR A 650 1.75 -35.46 -44.44
N VAL A 651 3.00 -35.93 -44.36
CA VAL A 651 3.73 -36.43 -45.53
C VAL A 651 3.06 -37.68 -46.10
N LEU A 652 2.64 -38.62 -45.25
CA LEU A 652 1.97 -39.83 -45.69
C LEU A 652 0.62 -39.51 -46.36
N SER A 653 -0.17 -38.61 -45.78
CA SER A 653 -1.43 -38.15 -46.35
C SER A 653 -1.23 -37.50 -47.72
N TYR A 654 -0.19 -36.67 -47.87
CA TYR A 654 0.16 -36.08 -49.17
C TYR A 654 0.51 -37.14 -50.21
N ILE A 655 1.37 -38.11 -49.85
CA ILE A 655 1.75 -39.21 -50.75
C ILE A 655 0.51 -40.02 -51.17
N ILE A 656 -0.35 -40.38 -50.22
CA ILE A 656 -1.60 -41.11 -50.50
C ILE A 656 -2.49 -40.30 -51.44
N THR A 657 -2.62 -38.99 -51.21
CA THR A 657 -3.44 -38.10 -52.06
C THR A 657 -2.89 -38.02 -53.48
N VAL A 658 -1.56 -37.92 -53.64
CA VAL A 658 -0.90 -37.92 -54.97
C VAL A 658 -1.10 -39.26 -55.68
N MET A 659 -0.91 -40.38 -54.98
CA MET A 659 -1.15 -41.71 -55.54
C MET A 659 -2.60 -41.93 -55.93
N ALA A 660 -3.55 -41.54 -55.07
CA ALA A 660 -4.99 -41.61 -55.35
C ALA A 660 -5.36 -40.76 -56.57
N LYS A 661 -4.83 -39.52 -56.67
CA LYS A 661 -5.04 -38.65 -57.83
C LYS A 661 -4.48 -39.26 -59.11
N ALA A 662 -3.28 -39.85 -59.06
CA ALA A 662 -2.68 -40.53 -60.20
C ALA A 662 -3.50 -41.75 -60.64
N PHE A 663 -3.99 -42.54 -59.68
CA PHE A 663 -4.85 -43.70 -59.94
C PHE A 663 -6.19 -43.29 -60.56
N ILE A 664 -6.87 -42.29 -59.99
CA ILE A 664 -8.14 -41.76 -60.51
C ILE A 664 -7.96 -41.18 -61.91
N THR A 665 -6.88 -40.42 -62.15
CA THR A 665 -6.59 -39.85 -63.49
C THR A 665 -6.31 -40.96 -64.51
N LYS A 666 -5.65 -42.06 -64.09
CA LYS A 666 -5.41 -43.22 -64.95
C LYS A 666 -6.69 -44.01 -65.23
N ALA A 667 -7.60 -44.12 -64.26
CA ALA A 667 -8.90 -44.74 -64.42
C ALA A 667 -9.83 -43.91 -65.33
N LEU A 668 -9.83 -42.58 -65.20
CA LEU A 668 -10.62 -41.66 -66.05
C LEU A 668 -10.08 -41.50 -67.48
N LYS A 669 -8.82 -41.87 -67.74
CA LYS A 669 -8.26 -41.95 -69.10
C LYS A 669 -8.59 -43.27 -69.83
N ARG A 670 -9.35 -44.14 -69.17
CA ARG A 670 -9.80 -45.43 -69.70
C ARG A 670 -11.29 -45.32 -70.06
N ASP A 671 -11.59 -44.44 -71.01
CA ASP A 671 -12.82 -44.38 -71.81
C ASP A 671 -12.43 -44.06 -73.27
#